data_AF-C7ZIT4-F1
#
_entry.id   AF-C7ZIT4-F1
#
_cell.length_a   1.000
_cell.length_b   1.000
_cell.length_c   1.000
_cell.angle_alpha   90.00
_cell.angle_beta   90.00
_cell.angle_gamma   90.00
#
_symmetry.space_group_name_H-M   'P 1'
#
loop_
_entity.id
_entity.type
_entity.pdbx_description
1 polymer ?
#
loop_
_entity_poly.entity_id
_entity_poly.type
_entity_poly.pdbx_seq_one_letter_code
_entity_poly.pdbx_strand_id
1 'polypeptide(L)'
;MFASRVIGAICGNYSGYYLRKIAVQYKSALSASLHAKTLALGDVKTTGGPDVATLGEVDSQILFKSSLEIPDAWSYPLQISLYYGGLAYLLPWQAFVAVALITVFLYPAAGLLVEAMSVWVRKNMSAKDYRTELISEAISSIESIKMHAWESVFSSSVAQRRLAELETLRNMAVSSAGLVCLMQGAPSILTIAAFGVLLRTGQQLDSQIVFTAIMLFSMLNGSLIQLSTLASTLQSVAASTERVRTYLNLPETKISPTFESPSSSGPDGQICFEKMRIAWPNEAPLVTDGKLSIDPRSLVVIQGGMGVGKSTLLLSILRHIQQDEMQRHRVAYVPQHPTLINGSIRDNIIFGRPFDSGLYTAVIHACCLDSDFQHLRQGDRTPITGSLALSGGQCARICLARAAYSQADIYLLDDPLSAVDARVSAQIVRRLLGRTGLLANKARVVATSADGQILGQADTAYQFQRGKLLSVTRDSIPQVEDCWTYSSSASQGMLAPPCTHIGEILMVYQIPAVGGLELHPEASLPDVPITQQALLEPRRNGSSHPAWTYILAARTFGWPLSVGLLLMGRTSSVLGTYTLKLLTSEQDQVAVNWDMAIFVLLALGQIIFFYLFILAFYQFCIVPAASKLHNNLVVGILSKSIDFFQTVSGGETLNLFTNDIGRIDGSLNSCMISLLAQYVNLTLTCLVLIGTLPVSILFVIPLVVFCSRLQQTYLDGLRELRHLDVASRSPLLTFLQEAQTNRVLFSAHGLIKARQNQFQKKLQENLSALFPLSCIDLWLEVRLELISIVFQLSALGVMMAASIPLSTLGFVMTFAFQVTGTLSNMAQFTAQFETDAVSLTRIDSYSQTSNRGEMQVDGSDSDGRTWPSLGTVEYKSVSGRHRPGLPLSLKSISFNVKPGEKIAVVGRTGAGKSSMISCLLRMMEQTEGQILIDGDDISDVDPITLRRGIALIPQRPVIFSDSVRQNLDPLGLRSDGEIIHALEISGALPVIQKLAKVNETDDGQLLETQTSLSVGEVQLLAVTRALIQKSPVLILDEATSGMDAMTESVIHQTLFTNFKATTIIAIMHKLELTVSTLNNVLLSDDS
;
A
#
# COMPACT_ATOMS: atom_id res chain seq x y z
N MET A 1 11.07 47.11 22.75
CA MET A 1 10.16 46.12 22.14
C MET A 1 10.56 45.74 20.72
N PHE A 2 10.63 46.68 19.76
CA PHE A 2 11.03 46.38 18.37
C PHE A 2 12.34 45.60 18.25
N ALA A 3 13.42 46.07 18.86
CA ALA A 3 14.71 45.38 18.82
C ALA A 3 14.63 43.95 19.38
N SER A 4 13.89 43.73 20.47
CA SER A 4 13.67 42.40 21.04
C SER A 4 12.90 41.48 20.09
N ARG A 5 11.89 41.99 19.37
CA ARG A 5 11.15 41.22 18.35
C ARG A 5 12.01 40.87 17.15
N VAL A 6 12.80 41.82 16.65
CA VAL A 6 13.73 41.57 15.52
C VAL A 6 14.79 40.54 15.92
N ILE A 7 15.39 40.66 17.10
CA ILE A 7 16.37 39.70 17.60
C ILE A 7 15.72 38.32 17.79
N GLY A 8 14.52 38.27 18.39
CA GLY A 8 13.77 37.03 18.57
C GLY A 8 13.46 36.33 17.25
N ALA A 9 12.97 37.08 16.26
CA ALA A 9 12.71 36.59 14.90
C ALA A 9 14.00 36.06 14.24
N ILE A 10 15.10 36.81 14.26
CA ILE A 10 16.36 36.39 13.63
C ILE A 10 16.93 35.14 14.32
N CYS A 11 16.97 35.11 15.66
CA CYS A 11 17.48 33.98 16.41
C CYS A 11 16.61 32.73 16.23
N GLY A 12 15.28 32.88 16.28
CA GLY A 12 14.34 31.79 16.06
C GLY A 12 14.49 31.18 14.67
N ASN A 13 14.52 32.03 13.64
CA ASN A 13 14.66 31.57 12.26
C ASN A 13 16.04 30.96 11.97
N TYR A 14 17.10 31.53 12.53
CA TYR A 14 18.45 30.97 12.42
C TYR A 14 18.55 29.58 13.06
N SER A 15 18.00 29.42 14.27
CA SER A 15 17.88 28.12 14.92
C SER A 15 17.11 27.12 14.06
N GLY A 16 15.95 27.55 13.52
CA GLY A 16 15.11 26.74 12.65
C GLY A 16 15.79 26.28 11.36
N TYR A 17 16.72 27.06 10.79
CA TYR A 17 17.53 26.67 9.65
C TYR A 17 18.53 25.56 9.99
N TYR A 18 19.27 25.72 11.08
CA TYR A 18 20.25 24.71 11.53
C TYR A 18 19.59 23.38 11.86
N LEU A 19 18.42 23.44 12.51
CA LEU A 19 17.67 22.25 12.88
C LEU A 19 17.19 21.47 11.64
N ARG A 20 16.69 22.16 10.61
CA ARG A 20 16.33 21.54 9.32
C ARG A 20 17.53 20.94 8.60
N LYS A 21 18.70 21.57 8.67
CA LYS A 21 19.94 21.00 8.13
C LYS A 21 20.31 19.69 8.82
N ILE A 22 20.26 19.65 10.15
CA ILE A 22 20.52 18.44 10.95
C ILE A 22 19.49 17.35 10.63
N ALA A 23 18.21 17.72 10.52
CA ALA A 23 17.11 16.79 10.18
C ALA A 23 17.36 16.07 8.85
N VAL A 24 17.74 16.83 7.80
CA VAL A 24 18.05 16.26 6.48
C VAL A 24 19.28 15.35 6.53
N GLN A 25 20.32 15.74 7.27
CA GLN A 25 21.51 14.89 7.48
C GLN A 25 21.15 13.58 8.18
N TYR A 26 20.33 13.65 9.23
CA TYR A 26 19.86 12.47 9.95
C TYR A 26 19.07 11.53 9.04
N LYS A 27 18.12 12.05 8.27
CA LYS A 27 17.33 11.26 7.31
C LYS A 27 18.22 10.59 6.27
N SER A 28 19.21 11.31 5.73
CA SER A 28 20.15 10.76 4.75
C SER A 28 20.98 9.59 5.31
N ALA A 29 21.50 9.74 6.53
CA ALA A 29 22.30 8.71 7.20
C ALA A 29 21.46 7.48 7.51
N LEU A 30 20.21 7.67 7.96
CA LEU A 30 19.27 6.59 8.24
C LEU A 30 18.91 5.82 6.97
N SER A 31 18.50 6.49 5.89
CA SER A 31 18.15 5.83 4.62
C SER A 31 19.33 5.06 4.01
N ALA A 32 20.55 5.63 4.07
CA ALA A 32 21.75 4.95 3.60
C ALA A 32 22.09 3.72 4.46
N SER A 33 21.95 3.82 5.79
CA SER A 33 22.21 2.73 6.72
C SER A 33 21.20 1.59 6.59
N LEU A 34 19.91 1.92 6.42
CA LEU A 34 18.84 0.95 6.16
C LEU A 34 19.14 0.18 4.88
N HIS A 35 19.41 0.86 3.77
CA HIS A 35 19.74 0.20 2.50
C HIS A 35 20.99 -0.69 2.59
N ALA A 36 22.05 -0.19 3.24
CA ALA A 36 23.27 -0.97 3.45
C ALA A 36 23.00 -2.22 4.29
N LYS A 37 22.21 -2.10 5.36
CA LYS A 37 21.79 -3.23 6.20
C LYS A 37 20.94 -4.24 5.42
N THR A 38 19.96 -3.79 4.64
CA THR A 38 19.10 -4.66 3.84
C THR A 38 19.89 -5.53 2.88
N LEU A 39 20.94 -4.98 2.26
CA LEU A 39 21.86 -5.73 1.39
C LEU A 39 22.79 -6.68 2.16
N ALA A 40 23.09 -6.39 3.42
CA ALA A 40 23.93 -7.23 4.28
C ALA A 40 23.16 -8.38 4.97
N LEU A 41 21.84 -8.25 5.13
CA LEU A 41 20.97 -9.29 5.68
C LEU A 41 20.85 -10.47 4.71
N GLY A 42 20.86 -11.70 5.21
CA GLY A 42 20.58 -12.91 4.41
C GLY A 42 19.14 -13.35 4.37
N ASP A 43 18.88 -14.42 3.62
CA ASP A 43 17.54 -14.85 3.19
C ASP A 43 16.60 -15.42 4.27
N VAL A 44 16.84 -15.11 5.53
CA VAL A 44 15.91 -15.46 6.60
C VAL A 44 14.64 -14.64 6.39
N LYS A 45 13.53 -15.35 6.18
CA LYS A 45 12.19 -14.78 6.34
C LYS A 45 12.11 -14.29 7.78
N THR A 46 12.21 -12.98 8.00
CA THR A 46 11.91 -12.38 9.29
C THR A 46 10.41 -12.48 9.51
N THR A 47 9.92 -13.65 9.89
CA THR A 47 8.54 -13.83 10.34
C THR A 47 8.32 -12.91 11.53
N GLY A 48 7.54 -11.83 11.35
CA GLY A 48 7.23 -10.84 12.39
C GLY A 48 8.19 -9.66 12.54
N GLY A 49 9.18 -9.47 11.65
CA GLY A 49 10.05 -8.27 11.67
C GLY A 49 9.39 -7.04 11.00
N PRO A 50 9.75 -5.80 11.38
CA PRO A 50 9.23 -4.59 10.72
C PRO A 50 9.65 -4.55 9.25
N ASP A 51 8.69 -4.26 8.36
CA ASP A 51 8.94 -4.20 6.92
C ASP A 51 9.83 -3.01 6.55
N VAL A 52 10.81 -3.25 5.68
CA VAL A 52 11.82 -2.24 5.28
C VAL A 52 11.19 -1.09 4.54
N ALA A 53 10.17 -1.36 3.72
CA ALA A 53 9.43 -0.33 3.01
C ALA A 53 8.75 0.61 4.03
N THR A 54 8.11 0.05 5.05
CA THR A 54 7.50 0.82 6.15
C THR A 54 8.54 1.61 6.95
N LEU A 55 9.69 1.02 7.27
CA LEU A 55 10.79 1.72 7.96
C LEU A 55 11.34 2.89 7.12
N GLY A 56 11.54 2.65 5.82
CA GLY A 56 12.07 3.63 4.88
C GLY A 56 11.11 4.78 4.60
N GLU A 57 9.80 4.51 4.60
CA GLU A 57 8.78 5.52 4.28
C GLU A 57 8.18 6.19 5.52
N VAL A 58 7.66 5.42 6.47
CA VAL A 58 6.87 5.92 7.60
C VAL A 58 7.79 6.31 8.77
N ASP A 59 8.60 5.38 9.26
CA ASP A 59 9.46 5.63 10.43
C ASP A 59 10.53 6.70 10.14
N SER A 60 11.11 6.68 8.92
CA SER A 60 12.05 7.72 8.47
C SER A 60 11.41 9.12 8.48
N GLN A 61 10.13 9.25 8.10
CA GLN A 61 9.41 10.51 8.13
C GLN A 61 9.09 10.97 9.55
N ILE A 62 8.68 10.04 10.43
CA ILE A 62 8.44 10.35 11.86
C ILE A 62 9.72 10.91 12.47
N LEU A 63 10.84 10.20 12.34
CA LEU A 63 12.11 10.64 12.92
C LEU A 63 12.62 11.95 12.31
N PHE A 64 12.42 12.17 10.99
CA PHE A 64 12.74 13.43 10.35
C PHE A 64 11.93 14.59 10.95
N LYS A 65 10.61 14.47 11.06
CA LYS A 65 9.76 15.52 11.64
C LYS A 65 10.10 15.77 13.11
N SER A 66 10.23 14.72 13.90
CA SER A 66 10.55 14.84 15.32
C SER A 66 11.91 15.47 15.59
N SER A 67 12.89 15.30 14.69
CA SER A 67 14.18 15.99 14.84
C SER A 67 14.06 17.52 14.86
N LEU A 68 12.98 18.08 14.29
CA LEU A 68 12.64 19.49 14.34
C LEU A 68 12.00 19.93 15.67
N GLU A 69 11.51 18.99 16.48
CA GLU A 69 10.76 19.25 17.71
C GLU A 69 11.56 18.88 18.98
N ILE A 70 12.66 18.12 18.86
CA ILE A 70 13.48 17.72 20.03
C ILE A 70 13.94 18.92 20.90
N PRO A 71 14.39 20.06 20.34
CA PRO A 71 14.78 21.22 21.17
C PRO A 71 13.63 21.76 22.02
N ASP A 72 12.39 21.51 21.62
CA ASP A 72 11.23 21.98 22.35
C ASP A 72 11.07 21.28 23.72
N ALA A 73 11.63 20.08 23.86
CA ALA A 73 11.54 19.29 25.09
C ALA A 73 12.14 19.97 26.32
N TRP A 74 13.21 20.76 26.14
CA TRP A 74 13.79 21.56 27.22
C TRP A 74 13.34 23.02 27.16
N SER A 75 12.95 23.53 25.97
CA SER A 75 12.48 24.90 25.77
C SER A 75 11.16 25.17 26.47
N TYR A 76 10.14 24.30 26.32
CA TYR A 76 8.81 24.54 26.90
C TYR A 76 8.81 24.62 28.43
N PRO A 77 9.46 23.70 29.20
CA PRO A 77 9.54 23.84 30.65
C PRO A 77 10.22 25.14 31.08
N LEU A 78 11.25 25.59 30.35
CA LEU A 78 11.94 26.84 30.63
C LEU A 78 11.03 28.04 30.36
N GLN A 79 10.30 28.04 29.25
CA GLN A 79 9.33 29.09 28.93
C GLN A 79 8.21 29.18 29.97
N ILE A 80 7.62 28.05 30.37
CA ILE A 80 6.60 27.99 31.42
C ILE A 80 7.14 28.59 32.72
N SER A 81 8.36 28.21 33.11
CA SER A 81 9.02 28.74 34.32
C SER A 81 9.20 30.27 34.24
N LEU A 82 9.61 30.79 33.08
CA LEU A 82 9.74 32.24 32.85
C LEU A 82 8.39 32.96 32.89
N TYR A 83 7.32 32.39 32.33
CA TYR A 83 5.98 32.98 32.38
C TYR A 83 5.42 33.04 33.80
N TYR A 84 5.59 31.97 34.60
CA TYR A 84 5.22 32.01 36.02
C TYR A 84 6.06 33.02 36.81
N GLY A 85 7.36 33.13 36.54
CA GLY A 85 8.21 34.17 37.14
C GLY A 85 7.73 35.58 36.81
N GLY A 86 7.36 35.82 35.55
CA GLY A 86 6.77 37.08 35.10
C GLY A 86 5.42 37.38 35.77
N LEU A 87 4.55 36.38 35.91
CA LEU A 87 3.26 36.51 36.61
C LEU A 87 3.44 36.76 38.11
N ALA A 88 4.44 36.13 38.75
CA ALA A 88 4.75 36.34 40.17
C ALA A 88 5.29 37.75 40.44
N TYR A 89 5.98 38.35 39.47
CA TYR A 89 6.44 39.73 39.54
C TYR A 89 5.30 40.73 39.29
N LEU A 90 4.37 40.40 38.38
CA LEU A 90 3.34 41.32 37.90
C LEU A 90 2.07 41.33 38.76
N LEU A 91 1.68 40.19 39.34
CA LEU A 91 0.48 40.03 40.15
C LEU A 91 0.82 40.02 41.65
N PRO A 92 -0.05 40.56 42.52
CA PRO A 92 0.10 40.35 43.96
C PRO A 92 0.01 38.86 44.30
N TRP A 93 0.68 38.47 45.39
CA TRP A 93 0.81 37.07 45.81
C TRP A 93 -0.53 36.31 45.84
N GLN A 94 -1.62 36.96 46.27
CA GLN A 94 -2.95 36.34 46.35
C GLN A 94 -3.52 35.96 44.97
N ALA A 95 -3.39 36.85 43.98
CA ALA A 95 -3.85 36.58 42.61
C ALA A 95 -2.95 35.56 41.91
N PHE A 96 -1.64 35.62 42.15
CA PHE A 96 -0.68 34.63 41.66
C PHE A 96 -1.01 33.21 42.15
N VAL A 97 -1.27 33.04 43.45
CA VAL A 97 -1.64 31.74 44.04
C VAL A 97 -2.94 31.20 43.42
N ALA A 98 -3.94 32.05 43.18
CA ALA A 98 -5.19 31.63 42.54
C ALA A 98 -4.98 31.13 41.10
N VAL A 99 -4.17 31.85 40.31
CA VAL A 99 -3.78 31.43 38.95
C VAL A 99 -3.03 30.09 39.01
N ALA A 100 -2.03 29.97 39.89
CA ALA A 100 -1.24 28.75 40.05
C ALA A 100 -2.12 27.55 40.41
N LEU A 101 -3.04 27.68 41.37
CA LEU A 101 -3.96 26.62 41.76
C LEU A 101 -4.87 26.18 40.62
N ILE A 102 -5.43 27.12 39.85
CA ILE A 102 -6.31 26.80 38.73
C ILE A 102 -5.53 26.15 37.59
N THR A 103 -4.31 26.60 37.31
CA THR A 103 -3.47 25.91 36.32
C THR A 103 -3.18 24.47 36.73
N VAL A 104 -2.87 24.21 38.01
CA VAL A 104 -2.63 22.85 38.53
C VAL A 104 -3.86 21.95 38.36
N PHE A 105 -5.09 22.49 38.34
CA PHE A 105 -6.30 21.70 38.09
C PHE A 105 -6.64 21.57 36.59
N LEU A 106 -6.48 22.65 35.82
CA LEU A 106 -6.92 22.73 34.42
C LEU A 106 -6.11 21.80 33.51
N TYR A 107 -4.79 21.68 33.71
CA TYR A 107 -3.95 20.87 32.82
C TYR A 107 -4.08 19.35 33.05
N PRO A 108 -4.19 18.83 34.29
CA PRO A 108 -4.56 17.43 34.49
C PRO A 108 -5.94 17.09 33.93
N ALA A 109 -6.92 17.99 34.02
CA ALA A 109 -8.22 17.80 33.39
C ALA A 109 -8.10 17.71 31.85
N ALA A 110 -7.23 18.50 31.24
CA ALA A 110 -6.88 18.37 29.83
C ALA A 110 -6.24 17.01 29.52
N GLY A 111 -5.33 16.53 30.39
CA GLY A 111 -4.71 15.22 30.28
C GLY A 111 -5.71 14.06 30.28
N LEU A 112 -6.71 14.09 31.16
CA LEU A 112 -7.80 13.08 31.18
C LEU A 112 -8.62 13.09 29.89
N LEU A 113 -8.88 14.27 29.31
CA LEU A 113 -9.57 14.40 28.02
C LEU A 113 -8.71 13.86 26.86
N VAL A 114 -7.39 14.09 26.89
CA VAL A 114 -6.45 13.50 25.93
C VAL A 114 -6.41 11.98 26.05
N GLU A 115 -6.42 11.44 27.26
CA GLU A 115 -6.47 9.99 27.50
C GLU A 115 -7.77 9.39 26.96
N ALA A 116 -8.92 10.02 27.25
CA ALA A 116 -10.20 9.62 26.68
C ALA A 116 -10.20 9.67 25.15
N MET A 117 -9.65 10.73 24.55
CA MET A 117 -9.48 10.84 23.10
C MET A 117 -8.60 9.71 22.55
N SER A 118 -7.51 9.36 23.24
CA SER A 118 -6.62 8.26 22.83
C SER A 118 -7.33 6.90 22.78
N VAL A 119 -8.28 6.64 23.70
CA VAL A 119 -9.11 5.43 23.70
C VAL A 119 -9.96 5.37 22.43
N TRP A 120 -10.59 6.49 22.06
CA TRP A 120 -11.40 6.57 20.83
C TRP A 120 -10.55 6.47 19.56
N VAL A 121 -9.35 7.05 19.55
CA VAL A 121 -8.39 6.89 18.44
C VAL A 121 -8.03 5.41 18.25
N ARG A 122 -7.75 4.67 19.33
CA ARG A 122 -7.49 3.22 19.25
C ARG A 122 -8.67 2.43 18.70
N LYS A 123 -9.89 2.70 19.18
CA LYS A 123 -11.12 2.06 18.67
C LYS A 123 -11.41 2.39 17.20
N ASN A 124 -11.10 3.61 16.77
CA ASN A 124 -11.26 4.02 15.37
C ASN A 124 -10.24 3.30 14.48
N MET A 125 -8.98 3.14 14.94
CA MET A 125 -7.98 2.37 14.19
C MET A 125 -8.39 0.91 14.03
N SER A 126 -8.88 0.25 15.09
CA SER A 126 -9.35 -1.14 14.96
C SER A 126 -10.55 -1.26 14.01
N ALA A 127 -11.51 -0.32 14.05
CA ALA A 127 -12.62 -0.29 13.09
C ALA A 127 -12.15 -0.09 11.64
N LYS A 128 -11.12 0.72 11.42
CA LYS A 128 -10.48 0.93 10.11
C LYS A 128 -9.76 -0.31 9.60
N ASP A 129 -9.08 -1.05 10.48
CA ASP A 129 -8.36 -2.27 10.12
C ASP A 129 -9.33 -3.32 9.58
N TYR A 130 -10.46 -3.57 10.26
CA TYR A 130 -11.50 -4.51 9.76
C TYR A 130 -12.07 -4.11 8.40
N ARG A 131 -12.34 -2.82 8.17
CA ARG A 131 -12.81 -2.35 6.86
C ARG A 131 -11.75 -2.56 5.79
N THR A 132 -10.50 -2.26 6.12
CA THR A 132 -9.36 -2.36 5.19
C THR A 132 -9.09 -3.81 4.80
N GLU A 133 -9.18 -4.73 5.75
CA GLU A 133 -9.06 -6.17 5.52
C GLU A 133 -10.12 -6.67 4.54
N LEU A 134 -11.39 -6.34 4.79
CA LEU A 134 -12.50 -6.71 3.90
C LEU A 134 -12.34 -6.14 2.48
N ILE A 135 -11.86 -4.89 2.35
CA ILE A 135 -11.60 -4.27 1.05
C ILE A 135 -10.41 -4.93 0.36
N SER A 136 -9.34 -5.24 1.09
CA SER A 136 -8.17 -5.95 0.56
C SER A 136 -8.56 -7.32 0.02
N GLU A 137 -9.39 -8.05 0.75
CA GLU A 137 -9.94 -9.32 0.34
C GLU A 137 -10.86 -9.18 -0.89
N ALA A 138 -11.69 -8.12 -0.94
CA ALA A 138 -12.53 -7.86 -2.10
C ALA A 138 -11.71 -7.52 -3.36
N ILE A 139 -10.62 -6.76 -3.23
CA ILE A 139 -9.74 -6.41 -4.35
C ILE A 139 -8.96 -7.62 -4.85
N SER A 140 -8.41 -8.44 -3.94
CA SER A 140 -7.68 -9.66 -4.31
C SER A 140 -8.57 -10.69 -5.01
N SER A 141 -9.87 -10.65 -4.69
CA SER A 141 -10.88 -11.62 -5.12
C SER A 141 -11.87 -11.04 -6.13
N ILE A 142 -11.54 -9.90 -6.75
CA ILE A 142 -12.49 -9.11 -7.54
C ILE A 142 -13.06 -9.88 -8.74
N GLU A 143 -12.25 -10.76 -9.34
CA GLU A 143 -12.70 -11.61 -10.43
C GLU A 143 -13.82 -12.56 -9.97
N SER A 144 -13.63 -13.24 -8.83
CA SER A 144 -14.65 -14.11 -8.24
C SER A 144 -15.90 -13.34 -7.85
N ILE A 145 -15.76 -12.14 -7.29
CA ILE A 145 -16.90 -11.29 -6.91
C ILE A 145 -17.72 -10.90 -8.14
N LYS A 146 -17.05 -10.52 -9.25
CA LYS A 146 -17.70 -10.16 -10.51
C LYS A 146 -18.36 -11.35 -11.16
N MET A 147 -17.70 -12.52 -11.19
CA MET A 147 -18.24 -13.73 -11.80
C MET A 147 -19.55 -14.20 -11.16
N HIS A 148 -19.71 -14.03 -9.84
CA HIS A 148 -20.94 -14.40 -9.12
C HIS A 148 -21.94 -13.25 -8.93
N ALA A 149 -21.62 -12.06 -9.44
CA ALA A 149 -22.39 -10.82 -9.26
C ALA A 149 -22.69 -10.46 -7.78
N TRP A 150 -21.66 -10.55 -6.94
CA TRP A 150 -21.72 -10.24 -5.50
C TRP A 150 -21.38 -8.78 -5.16
N GLU A 151 -21.25 -7.88 -6.16
CA GLU A 151 -20.82 -6.49 -5.93
C GLU A 151 -21.74 -5.74 -4.95
N SER A 152 -23.06 -5.94 -5.04
CA SER A 152 -24.02 -5.29 -4.14
C SER A 152 -23.92 -5.77 -2.70
N VAL A 153 -23.66 -7.07 -2.49
CA VAL A 153 -23.49 -7.67 -1.16
C VAL A 153 -22.25 -7.07 -0.50
N PHE A 154 -21.11 -7.08 -1.20
CA PHE A 154 -19.87 -6.48 -0.71
C PHE A 154 -20.01 -4.98 -0.44
N SER A 155 -20.66 -4.23 -1.35
CA SER A 155 -20.92 -2.82 -1.13
C SER A 155 -21.73 -2.56 0.14
N SER A 156 -22.72 -3.42 0.45
CA SER A 156 -23.53 -3.31 1.66
C SER A 156 -22.76 -3.67 2.93
N SER A 157 -21.96 -4.75 2.91
CA SER A 157 -21.11 -5.16 4.04
C SER A 157 -20.06 -4.08 4.36
N VAL A 158 -19.41 -3.53 3.33
CA VAL A 158 -18.45 -2.43 3.48
C VAL A 158 -19.13 -1.17 4.03
N ALA A 159 -20.35 -0.84 3.58
CA ALA A 159 -21.12 0.28 4.11
C ALA A 159 -21.50 0.09 5.60
N GLN A 160 -21.84 -1.14 6.02
CA GLN A 160 -22.13 -1.45 7.42
C GLN A 160 -20.90 -1.27 8.32
N ARG A 161 -19.74 -1.76 7.88
CA ARG A 161 -18.46 -1.53 8.59
C ARG A 161 -18.12 -0.04 8.67
N ARG A 162 -18.37 0.71 7.60
CA ARG A 162 -18.19 2.17 7.57
C ARG A 162 -19.09 2.92 8.56
N LEU A 163 -20.33 2.48 8.78
CA LEU A 163 -21.21 3.10 9.78
C LEU A 163 -20.65 2.96 11.20
N ALA A 164 -20.12 1.78 11.55
CA ALA A 164 -19.46 1.55 12.84
C ALA A 164 -18.21 2.43 13.00
N GLU A 165 -17.40 2.55 11.94
CA GLU A 165 -16.24 3.47 11.92
C GLU A 165 -16.66 4.92 12.17
N LEU A 166 -17.69 5.42 11.47
CA LEU A 166 -18.18 6.79 11.61
C LEU A 166 -18.76 7.08 13.00
N GLU A 167 -19.34 6.08 13.67
CA GLU A 167 -19.80 6.23 15.06
C GLU A 167 -18.62 6.46 16.01
N THR A 168 -17.52 5.71 15.85
CA THR A 168 -16.31 5.93 16.65
C THR A 168 -15.68 7.30 16.37
N LEU A 169 -15.71 7.76 15.11
CA LEU A 169 -15.26 9.09 14.72
C LEU A 169 -16.11 10.20 15.38
N ARG A 170 -17.43 10.02 15.47
CA ARG A 170 -18.33 10.93 16.21
C ARG A 170 -17.97 11.00 17.70
N ASN A 171 -17.71 9.86 18.33
CA ASN A 171 -17.35 9.85 19.76
C ASN A 171 -15.96 10.46 20.01
N MET A 172 -15.01 10.25 19.08
CA MET A 172 -13.74 10.96 19.07
C MET A 172 -13.95 12.48 18.98
N ALA A 173 -14.87 12.95 18.13
CA ALA A 173 -15.19 14.37 18.01
C ALA A 173 -15.73 15.00 19.30
N VAL A 174 -16.54 14.27 20.08
CA VAL A 174 -17.02 14.76 21.39
C VAL A 174 -15.85 14.97 22.36
N SER A 175 -14.92 14.02 22.44
CA SER A 175 -13.73 14.17 23.29
C SER A 175 -12.81 15.30 22.81
N SER A 176 -12.64 15.45 21.49
CA SER A 176 -11.88 16.55 20.90
C SER A 176 -12.54 17.90 21.15
N ALA A 177 -13.88 17.99 21.10
CA ALA A 177 -14.61 19.21 21.40
C ALA A 177 -14.39 19.65 22.84
N GLY A 178 -14.45 18.71 23.80
CA GLY A 178 -14.14 18.99 25.20
C GLY A 178 -12.73 19.55 25.41
N LEU A 179 -11.73 18.92 24.78
CA LEU A 179 -10.34 19.38 24.86
C LEU A 179 -10.16 20.78 24.27
N VAL A 180 -10.66 21.03 23.05
CA VAL A 180 -10.53 22.34 22.40
C VAL A 180 -11.26 23.43 23.20
N CYS A 181 -12.42 23.14 23.77
CA CYS A 181 -13.16 24.08 24.61
C CYS A 181 -12.39 24.45 25.88
N LEU A 182 -11.79 23.46 26.56
CA LEU A 182 -10.96 23.71 27.73
C LEU A 182 -9.75 24.58 27.36
N MET A 183 -9.08 24.27 26.24
CA MET A 183 -7.89 24.99 25.80
C MET A 183 -8.20 26.42 25.33
N GLN A 184 -9.31 26.64 24.61
CA GLN A 184 -9.71 27.99 24.19
C GLN A 184 -10.30 28.82 25.33
N GLY A 185 -10.90 28.17 26.33
CA GLY A 185 -11.44 28.82 27.53
C GLY A 185 -10.40 29.12 28.61
N ALA A 186 -9.24 28.44 28.59
CA ALA A 186 -8.23 28.55 29.64
C ALA A 186 -7.77 30.00 29.93
N PRO A 187 -7.43 30.85 28.94
CA PRO A 187 -7.03 32.22 29.22
C PRO A 187 -8.13 33.02 29.92
N SER A 188 -9.39 32.83 29.54
CA SER A 188 -10.54 33.49 30.16
C SER A 188 -10.76 33.01 31.60
N ILE A 189 -10.62 31.70 31.86
CA ILE A 189 -10.72 31.12 33.21
C ILE A 189 -9.62 31.68 34.12
N LEU A 190 -8.37 31.75 33.65
CA LEU A 190 -7.26 32.34 34.40
C LEU A 190 -7.46 33.84 34.67
N THR A 191 -8.05 34.55 33.71
CA THR A 191 -8.38 35.98 33.82
C THR A 191 -9.44 36.22 34.89
N ILE A 192 -10.52 35.41 34.90
CA ILE A 192 -11.57 35.46 35.93
C ILE A 192 -10.97 35.21 37.31
N ALA A 193 -10.06 34.24 37.43
CA ALA A 193 -9.41 33.93 38.69
C ALA A 193 -8.52 35.06 39.22
N ALA A 194 -7.64 35.58 38.38
CA ALA A 194 -6.70 36.63 38.77
C ALA A 194 -7.44 37.91 39.17
N PHE A 195 -8.32 38.41 38.29
CA PHE A 195 -9.00 39.69 38.51
C PHE A 195 -10.16 39.57 39.50
N GLY A 196 -10.80 38.41 39.62
CA GLY A 196 -11.80 38.17 40.66
C GLY A 196 -11.23 38.27 42.07
N VAL A 197 -10.02 37.75 42.30
CA VAL A 197 -9.32 37.90 43.60
C VAL A 197 -8.88 39.33 43.85
N LEU A 198 -8.37 40.03 42.83
CA LEU A 198 -7.99 41.45 42.91
C LEU A 198 -9.16 42.35 43.28
N LEU A 199 -10.33 42.13 42.68
CA LEU A 199 -11.54 42.90 42.99
C LEU A 199 -12.06 42.63 44.40
N ARG A 200 -12.03 41.36 44.83
CA ARG A 200 -12.44 40.99 46.19
C ARG A 200 -11.53 41.58 47.27
N THR A 201 -10.25 41.80 46.93
CA THR A 201 -9.25 42.36 47.84
C THR A 201 -9.19 43.88 47.80
N GLY A 202 -10.02 44.52 46.95
CA GLY A 202 -10.17 45.96 46.85
C GLY A 202 -9.00 46.67 46.17
N GLN A 203 -8.13 45.96 45.45
CA GLN A 203 -7.03 46.57 44.71
C GLN A 203 -7.52 47.15 43.37
N GLN A 204 -6.98 48.31 42.99
CA GLN A 204 -7.30 48.94 41.70
C GLN A 204 -6.67 48.16 40.53
N LEU A 205 -7.45 47.92 39.48
CA LEU A 205 -7.01 47.23 38.27
C LEU A 205 -6.36 48.23 37.31
N ASP A 206 -5.03 48.23 37.23
CA ASP A 206 -4.33 49.01 36.22
C ASP A 206 -4.40 48.32 34.85
N SER A 207 -4.71 49.10 33.82
CA SER A 207 -4.66 48.71 32.41
C SER A 207 -3.33 48.05 32.02
N GLN A 208 -2.19 48.52 32.55
CA GLN A 208 -0.88 47.95 32.26
C GLN A 208 -0.75 46.51 32.76
N ILE A 209 -1.25 46.25 33.98
CA ILE A 209 -1.22 44.92 34.61
C ILE A 209 -2.17 43.98 33.86
N VAL A 210 -3.38 44.44 33.55
CA VAL A 210 -4.42 43.61 32.94
C VAL A 210 -4.00 43.07 31.58
N PHE A 211 -3.60 43.93 30.64
CA PHE A 211 -3.25 43.48 29.28
C PHE A 211 -1.93 42.68 29.23
N THR A 212 -0.97 43.01 30.11
CA THR A 212 0.27 42.23 30.21
C THR A 212 0.01 40.83 30.78
N ALA A 213 -0.87 40.71 31.78
CA ALA A 213 -1.25 39.41 32.35
C ALA A 213 -2.00 38.54 31.34
N ILE A 214 -2.95 39.10 30.57
CA ILE A 214 -3.69 38.36 29.53
C ILE A 214 -2.74 37.79 28.48
N MET A 215 -1.74 38.57 28.05
CA MET A 215 -0.74 38.13 27.09
C MET A 215 0.12 36.99 27.67
N LEU A 216 0.54 37.08 28.94
CA LEU A 216 1.25 36.01 29.64
C LEU A 216 0.39 34.75 29.80
N PHE A 217 -0.91 34.87 30.12
CA PHE A 217 -1.84 33.73 30.19
C PHE A 217 -1.99 33.04 28.82
N SER A 218 -2.08 33.82 27.74
CA SER A 218 -2.14 33.27 26.39
C SER A 218 -0.85 32.55 25.99
N MET A 219 0.32 33.09 26.35
CA MET A 219 1.63 32.46 26.09
C MET A 219 1.83 31.18 26.91
N LEU A 220 1.42 31.20 28.18
CA LEU A 220 1.42 30.04 29.08
C LEU A 220 0.55 28.92 28.49
N ASN A 221 -0.67 29.24 28.07
CA ASN A 221 -1.58 28.27 27.46
C ASN A 221 -1.02 27.67 26.16
N GLY A 222 -0.45 28.51 25.28
CA GLY A 222 0.18 28.04 24.04
C GLY A 222 1.32 27.03 24.29
N SER A 223 2.18 27.30 25.27
CA SER A 223 3.31 26.43 25.61
C SER A 223 2.85 25.11 26.24
N LEU A 224 1.76 25.13 27.00
CA LEU A 224 1.21 23.93 27.64
C LEU A 224 0.46 23.04 26.65
N ILE A 225 -0.20 23.63 25.65
CA ILE A 225 -0.75 22.87 24.51
C ILE A 225 0.39 22.16 23.77
N GLN A 226 1.49 22.85 23.47
CA GLN A 226 2.63 22.25 22.77
C GLN A 226 3.35 21.18 23.61
N LEU A 227 3.36 21.31 24.93
CA LEU A 227 3.88 20.27 25.83
C LEU A 227 3.07 18.97 25.72
N SER A 228 1.74 19.06 25.53
CA SER A 228 0.90 17.88 25.32
C SER A 228 1.17 17.18 23.98
N THR A 229 1.46 17.94 22.91
CA THR A 229 1.83 17.36 21.61
C THR A 229 3.23 16.75 21.62
N LEU A 230 4.15 17.31 22.39
CA LEU A 230 5.48 16.74 22.58
C LEU A 230 5.41 15.32 23.19
N ALA A 231 4.47 15.07 24.10
CA ALA A 231 4.31 13.76 24.71
C ALA A 231 3.95 12.68 23.68
N SER A 232 3.07 12.98 22.72
CA SER A 232 2.70 12.04 21.66
C SER A 232 3.83 11.87 20.63
N THR A 233 4.58 12.93 20.33
CA THR A 233 5.72 12.85 19.40
C THR A 233 6.83 12.01 20.00
N LEU A 234 7.15 12.18 21.30
CA LEU A 234 8.09 11.33 22.02
C LEU A 234 7.69 9.84 22.01
N GLN A 235 6.40 9.53 22.20
CA GLN A 235 5.90 8.15 22.09
C GLN A 235 6.13 7.57 20.69
N SER A 236 5.84 8.35 19.63
CA SER A 236 6.04 7.91 18.25
C SER A 236 7.52 7.72 17.91
N VAL A 237 8.41 8.57 18.43
CA VAL A 237 9.87 8.47 18.28
C VAL A 237 10.39 7.22 18.97
N ALA A 238 9.93 6.94 20.20
CA ALA A 238 10.34 5.75 20.94
C ALA A 238 10.02 4.47 20.17
N ALA A 239 8.76 4.33 19.71
CA ALA A 239 8.33 3.17 18.93
C ALA A 239 9.08 3.04 17.59
N SER A 240 9.26 4.16 16.86
CA SER A 240 9.96 4.16 15.57
C SER A 240 11.46 3.82 15.73
N THR A 241 12.09 4.37 16.77
CA THR A 241 13.49 4.09 17.10
C THR A 241 13.67 2.64 17.51
N GLU A 242 12.73 2.05 18.26
CA GLU A 242 12.75 0.65 18.63
C GLU A 242 12.64 -0.27 17.41
N ARG A 243 11.73 0.02 16.47
CA ARG A 243 11.61 -0.71 15.20
C ARG A 243 12.88 -0.63 14.36
N VAL A 244 13.43 0.58 14.17
CA VAL A 244 14.69 0.79 13.44
C VAL A 244 15.86 0.08 14.13
N ARG A 245 15.97 0.18 15.46
CA ARG A 245 17.01 -0.50 16.24
C ARG A 245 16.89 -2.02 16.10
N THR A 246 15.69 -2.56 16.21
CA THR A 246 15.41 -3.99 16.06
C THR A 246 15.84 -4.46 14.67
N TYR A 247 15.51 -3.71 13.63
CA TYR A 247 15.90 -4.02 12.25
C TYR A 247 17.43 -3.93 12.03
N LEU A 248 18.09 -2.86 12.49
CA LEU A 248 19.53 -2.68 12.35
C LEU A 248 20.33 -3.70 13.18
N ASN A 249 19.77 -4.20 14.28
CA ASN A 249 20.35 -5.25 15.10
C ASN A 249 20.02 -6.67 14.62
N LEU A 250 19.21 -6.82 13.56
CA LEU A 250 19.00 -8.14 12.97
C LEU A 250 20.36 -8.76 12.63
N PRO A 251 20.55 -10.05 12.97
CA PRO A 251 21.81 -10.72 12.70
C PRO A 251 22.05 -10.66 11.20
N GLU A 252 23.20 -10.09 10.81
CA GLU A 252 23.71 -10.24 9.45
C GLU A 252 24.02 -11.71 9.26
N THR A 253 23.09 -12.41 8.62
CA THR A 253 23.13 -13.85 8.60
C THR A 253 24.27 -14.30 7.72
N LYS A 254 25.35 -14.69 8.38
CA LYS A 254 26.00 -15.95 8.05
C LYS A 254 24.98 -17.02 8.42
N ILE A 255 24.47 -17.81 7.47
CA ILE A 255 24.00 -19.15 7.85
C ILE A 255 25.17 -19.76 8.62
N SER A 256 24.94 -20.55 9.67
CA SER A 256 26.02 -21.29 10.33
C SER A 256 26.12 -22.66 9.67
N PRO A 257 26.74 -22.82 8.48
CA PRO A 257 27.12 -24.14 8.06
C PRO A 257 28.39 -24.49 8.83
N THR A 258 28.38 -25.62 9.52
CA THR A 258 29.65 -26.21 9.93
C THR A 258 30.17 -26.98 8.72
N PHE A 259 30.70 -26.26 7.72
CA PHE A 259 31.56 -26.86 6.71
C PHE A 259 32.98 -26.88 7.29
N GLU A 260 33.65 -28.03 7.28
CA GLU A 260 35.12 -28.01 7.35
C GLU A 260 35.59 -27.23 6.09
N SER A 261 36.51 -26.27 6.26
CA SER A 261 37.05 -25.42 5.17
C SER A 261 37.32 -26.27 3.92
N PRO A 262 37.08 -25.77 2.68
CA PRO A 262 37.33 -26.55 1.48
C PRO A 262 38.74 -27.09 1.56
N SER A 263 38.90 -28.41 1.63
CA SER A 263 40.22 -29.00 1.63
C SER A 263 40.88 -28.55 0.34
N SER A 264 42.03 -27.87 0.48
CA SER A 264 42.77 -27.21 -0.59
C SER A 264 42.62 -27.93 -1.92
N SER A 265 42.21 -27.19 -2.95
CA SER A 265 42.16 -27.60 -4.36
C SER A 265 42.77 -28.99 -4.59
N GLY A 266 41.92 -30.01 -4.67
CA GLY A 266 42.35 -31.28 -5.23
C GLY A 266 43.03 -31.03 -6.58
N PRO A 267 43.92 -31.92 -7.05
CA PRO A 267 44.85 -31.68 -8.16
C PRO A 267 44.22 -31.19 -9.49
N ASP A 268 42.89 -31.20 -9.61
CA ASP A 268 42.12 -30.80 -10.81
C ASP A 268 41.06 -29.69 -10.61
N GLY A 269 41.00 -28.97 -9.48
CA GLY A 269 40.05 -27.85 -9.29
C GLY A 269 38.62 -28.25 -8.90
N GLN A 270 38.46 -29.40 -8.27
CA GLN A 270 37.21 -29.92 -7.70
C GLN A 270 36.85 -29.24 -6.38
N ILE A 271 35.59 -28.87 -6.18
CA ILE A 271 35.07 -28.31 -4.92
C ILE A 271 34.37 -29.42 -4.14
N CYS A 272 34.95 -29.86 -3.03
CA CYS A 272 34.38 -30.90 -2.18
C CYS A 272 34.07 -30.36 -0.78
N PHE A 273 32.88 -30.72 -0.29
CA PHE A 273 32.42 -30.41 1.05
C PHE A 273 32.23 -31.72 1.82
N GLU A 274 32.96 -31.86 2.93
CA GLU A 274 32.87 -33.02 3.81
C GLU A 274 32.11 -32.67 5.11
N LYS A 275 31.30 -33.61 5.60
CA LYS A 275 30.48 -33.51 6.84
C LYS A 275 29.61 -32.25 6.91
N MET A 276 28.78 -32.03 5.89
CA MET A 276 27.89 -30.86 5.82
C MET A 276 26.79 -30.93 6.89
N ARG A 277 26.75 -29.92 7.77
CA ARG A 277 25.60 -29.67 8.66
C ARG A 277 24.94 -28.34 8.33
N ILE A 278 23.67 -28.38 7.92
CA ILE A 278 22.90 -27.20 7.47
C ILE A 278 21.65 -27.07 8.33
N ALA A 279 21.48 -25.89 8.93
CA ALA A 279 20.31 -25.53 9.72
C ALA A 279 19.98 -24.06 9.50
N TRP A 280 18.68 -23.72 9.50
CA TRP A 280 18.27 -22.34 9.69
C TRP A 280 18.50 -21.92 11.15
N PRO A 281 18.73 -20.63 11.41
CA PRO A 281 18.84 -20.13 12.78
C PRO A 281 17.59 -20.50 13.58
N ASN A 282 17.78 -21.10 14.75
CA ASN A 282 16.70 -21.54 15.66
C ASN A 282 15.82 -22.71 15.16
N GLU A 283 16.20 -23.41 14.08
CA GLU A 283 15.49 -24.60 13.60
C GLU A 283 16.33 -25.88 13.73
N ALA A 284 15.67 -27.03 13.65
CA ALA A 284 16.34 -28.32 13.59
C ALA A 284 17.20 -28.44 12.32
N PRO A 285 18.34 -29.16 12.36
CA PRO A 285 19.21 -29.32 11.20
C PRO A 285 18.50 -30.06 10.06
N LEU A 286 18.43 -29.41 8.90
CA LEU A 286 17.87 -29.95 7.65
C LEU A 286 18.80 -31.00 7.04
N VAL A 287 20.12 -30.80 7.16
CA VAL A 287 21.15 -31.77 6.76
C VAL A 287 22.06 -32.01 7.96
N THR A 288 22.24 -33.29 8.30
CA THR A 288 23.03 -33.70 9.49
C THR A 288 24.40 -34.24 9.14
N ASP A 289 24.54 -34.94 8.01
CA ASP A 289 25.82 -35.52 7.54
C ASP A 289 25.75 -35.79 6.02
N GLY A 290 26.21 -34.83 5.21
CA GLY A 290 26.22 -34.92 3.74
C GLY A 290 27.62 -34.70 3.17
N LYS A 291 27.95 -35.43 2.09
CA LYS A 291 29.16 -35.21 1.27
C LYS A 291 28.74 -34.75 -0.13
N LEU A 292 29.26 -33.62 -0.58
CA LEU A 292 28.98 -33.05 -1.90
C LEU A 292 30.29 -32.78 -2.62
N SER A 293 30.44 -33.28 -3.84
CA SER A 293 31.59 -33.00 -4.72
C SER A 293 31.09 -32.40 -6.03
N ILE A 294 31.65 -31.25 -6.39
CA ILE A 294 31.35 -30.52 -7.63
C ILE A 294 32.61 -30.55 -8.48
N ASP A 295 32.55 -31.29 -9.58
CA ASP A 295 33.64 -31.37 -10.56
C ASP A 295 33.60 -30.18 -11.52
N PRO A 296 34.76 -29.67 -11.97
CA PRO A 296 34.79 -28.68 -13.04
C PRO A 296 34.21 -29.28 -14.32
N ARG A 297 33.36 -28.51 -15.01
CA ARG A 297 32.69 -28.89 -16.27
C ARG A 297 31.63 -30.00 -16.15
N SER A 298 31.18 -30.38 -14.95
CA SER A 298 30.11 -31.37 -14.79
C SER A 298 28.72 -30.76 -14.67
N LEU A 299 27.70 -31.58 -14.95
CA LEU A 299 26.30 -31.35 -14.59
C LEU A 299 25.92 -32.20 -13.37
N VAL A 300 25.79 -31.55 -12.21
CA VAL A 300 25.36 -32.13 -10.94
C VAL A 300 23.86 -31.90 -10.75
N VAL A 301 23.09 -32.96 -10.46
CA VAL A 301 21.64 -32.86 -10.23
C VAL A 301 21.29 -33.27 -8.80
N ILE A 302 20.49 -32.46 -8.10
CA ILE A 302 20.03 -32.70 -6.74
C ILE A 302 18.51 -32.97 -6.76
N GLN A 303 18.10 -34.19 -6.43
CA GLN A 303 16.73 -34.66 -6.45
C GLN A 303 16.16 -34.85 -5.04
N GLY A 304 14.85 -34.62 -4.87
CA GLY A 304 14.12 -34.94 -3.63
C GLY A 304 12.65 -34.54 -3.70
N GLY A 305 11.85 -34.83 -2.67
CA GLY A 305 10.46 -34.37 -2.58
C GLY A 305 10.34 -32.85 -2.41
N MET A 306 9.11 -32.33 -2.36
CA MET A 306 8.84 -30.95 -1.97
C MET A 306 9.14 -30.75 -0.48
N GLY A 307 9.73 -29.60 -0.12
CA GLY A 307 9.96 -29.23 1.29
C GLY A 307 11.15 -29.90 1.98
N VAL A 308 12.02 -30.61 1.27
CA VAL A 308 13.15 -31.36 1.86
C VAL A 308 14.42 -30.51 2.08
N GLY A 309 14.43 -29.23 1.66
CA GLY A 309 15.53 -28.29 1.92
C GLY A 309 16.58 -28.11 0.81
N LYS A 310 16.23 -28.43 -0.45
CA LYS A 310 17.14 -28.28 -1.61
C LYS A 310 17.57 -26.84 -1.87
N SER A 311 16.62 -25.91 -1.85
CA SER A 311 16.88 -24.48 -2.00
C SER A 311 17.82 -23.99 -0.89
N THR A 312 17.61 -24.44 0.35
CA THR A 312 18.49 -24.15 1.49
C THR A 312 19.92 -24.65 1.27
N LEU A 313 20.09 -25.84 0.66
CA LEU A 313 21.40 -26.37 0.29
C LEU A 313 22.10 -25.47 -0.74
N LEU A 314 21.41 -25.04 -1.81
CA LEU A 314 21.98 -24.13 -2.81
C LEU A 314 22.39 -22.78 -2.21
N LEU A 315 21.55 -22.20 -1.35
CA LEU A 315 21.85 -20.95 -0.65
C LEU A 315 23.06 -21.08 0.30
N SER A 316 23.25 -22.25 0.92
CA SER A 316 24.41 -22.52 1.77
C SER A 316 25.72 -22.59 0.97
N ILE A 317 25.69 -23.22 -0.21
CA ILE A 317 26.83 -23.31 -1.14
C ILE A 317 27.23 -21.92 -1.64
N LEU A 318 26.25 -21.13 -2.07
CA LEU A 318 26.45 -19.76 -2.55
C LEU A 318 27.28 -18.92 -1.56
N ARG A 319 26.98 -19.05 -0.27
CA ARG A 319 27.59 -18.23 0.79
C ARG A 319 29.01 -18.64 1.16
N HIS A 320 29.31 -19.94 1.16
CA HIS A 320 30.64 -20.43 1.50
C HIS A 320 31.65 -20.11 0.38
N ILE A 321 31.24 -20.30 -0.89
CA ILE A 321 32.07 -19.94 -2.06
C ILE A 321 32.39 -18.43 -2.08
N GLN A 322 31.48 -17.58 -1.61
CA GLN A 322 31.71 -16.13 -1.54
C GLN A 322 32.60 -15.66 -0.37
N GLN A 323 32.68 -16.41 0.73
CA GLN A 323 33.41 -15.98 1.93
C GLN A 323 34.90 -16.32 1.90
N ASP A 324 35.29 -17.46 1.35
CA ASP A 324 36.68 -17.94 1.40
C ASP A 324 37.58 -17.44 0.25
N GLU A 325 37.00 -17.13 -0.92
CA GLU A 325 37.79 -16.72 -2.09
C GLU A 325 37.16 -15.54 -2.82
N MET A 326 37.37 -14.33 -2.30
CA MET A 326 36.93 -13.09 -2.96
C MET A 326 37.57 -12.84 -4.35
N GLN A 327 38.34 -13.78 -4.92
CA GLN A 327 39.06 -13.59 -6.18
C GLN A 327 39.13 -14.76 -7.18
N ARG A 328 38.60 -15.98 -6.93
CA ARG A 328 38.84 -17.11 -7.86
C ARG A 328 37.64 -17.67 -8.63
N HIS A 329 36.42 -17.65 -8.10
CA HIS A 329 35.27 -18.27 -8.78
C HIS A 329 34.04 -17.36 -8.83
N ARG A 330 33.58 -17.04 -10.05
CA ARG A 330 32.33 -16.30 -10.26
C ARG A 330 31.14 -17.26 -10.21
N VAL A 331 30.09 -16.92 -9.47
CA VAL A 331 28.90 -17.77 -9.31
C VAL A 331 27.66 -17.08 -9.93
N ALA A 332 26.82 -17.84 -10.62
CA ALA A 332 25.50 -17.40 -11.08
C ALA A 332 24.41 -18.19 -10.36
N TYR A 333 23.37 -17.51 -9.91
CA TYR A 333 22.26 -18.14 -9.18
C TYR A 333 20.92 -17.86 -9.88
N VAL A 334 20.13 -18.91 -10.08
CA VAL A 334 18.74 -18.81 -10.55
C VAL A 334 17.82 -19.31 -9.42
N PRO A 335 16.99 -18.43 -8.84
CA PRO A 335 16.06 -18.80 -7.77
C PRO A 335 14.87 -19.61 -8.29
N GLN A 336 14.25 -20.41 -7.41
CA GLN A 336 13.05 -21.20 -7.68
C GLN A 336 11.88 -20.34 -8.16
N HIS A 337 11.68 -19.17 -7.54
CA HIS A 337 10.75 -18.16 -8.01
C HIS A 337 11.52 -17.16 -8.87
N PRO A 338 11.31 -17.12 -10.20
CA PRO A 338 12.08 -16.25 -11.07
C PRO A 338 11.84 -14.77 -10.74
N THR A 339 12.87 -14.04 -10.34
CA THR A 339 12.77 -12.61 -10.03
C THR A 339 13.36 -11.73 -11.11
N LEU A 340 12.57 -10.76 -11.56
CA LEU A 340 12.97 -9.72 -12.50
C LEU A 340 13.04 -8.38 -11.75
N ILE A 341 13.93 -7.51 -12.21
CA ILE A 341 14.17 -6.19 -11.64
C ILE A 341 13.56 -5.15 -12.58
N ASN A 342 13.16 -3.99 -12.06
CA ASN A 342 12.65 -2.93 -12.93
C ASN A 342 13.73 -2.50 -13.94
N GLY A 343 13.33 -2.41 -15.20
CA GLY A 343 14.22 -2.15 -16.34
C GLY A 343 13.74 -2.89 -17.59
N SER A 344 14.45 -2.80 -18.71
CA SER A 344 14.07 -3.58 -19.90
C SER A 344 14.37 -5.08 -19.71
N ILE A 345 13.74 -5.94 -20.52
CA ILE A 345 14.08 -7.38 -20.57
C ILE A 345 15.58 -7.53 -20.88
N ARG A 346 16.11 -6.72 -21.80
CA ARG A 346 17.53 -6.65 -22.10
C ARG A 346 18.38 -6.31 -20.87
N ASP A 347 18.02 -5.28 -20.10
CA ASP A 347 18.77 -4.90 -18.89
C ASP A 347 18.77 -6.01 -17.84
N ASN A 348 17.66 -6.75 -17.76
CA ASN A 348 17.54 -7.91 -16.88
C ASN A 348 18.46 -9.07 -17.28
N ILE A 349 18.65 -9.30 -18.58
CA ILE A 349 19.56 -10.34 -19.08
C ILE A 349 21.03 -9.91 -18.93
N ILE A 350 21.34 -8.66 -19.25
CA ILE A 350 22.70 -8.10 -19.19
C ILE A 350 23.18 -7.96 -17.75
N PHE A 351 22.30 -7.50 -16.86
CA PHE A 351 22.51 -7.42 -15.42
C PHE A 351 23.80 -6.67 -15.01
N GLY A 352 24.02 -5.49 -15.59
CA GLY A 352 25.16 -4.61 -15.27
C GLY A 352 26.48 -4.93 -15.99
N ARG A 353 26.47 -5.89 -16.93
CA ARG A 353 27.63 -6.22 -17.79
C ARG A 353 27.64 -5.41 -19.09
N PRO A 354 28.77 -5.34 -19.83
CA PRO A 354 28.76 -4.77 -21.17
C PRO A 354 27.88 -5.61 -22.12
N PHE A 355 27.26 -4.95 -23.09
CA PHE A 355 26.45 -5.59 -24.12
C PHE A 355 27.33 -6.18 -25.22
N ASP A 356 27.23 -7.50 -25.43
CA ASP A 356 27.86 -8.26 -26.49
C ASP A 356 26.77 -8.91 -27.36
N SER A 357 26.64 -8.47 -28.61
CA SER A 357 25.58 -8.93 -29.50
C SER A 357 25.69 -10.41 -29.86
N GLY A 358 26.92 -10.96 -29.96
CA GLY A 358 27.14 -12.35 -30.35
C GLY A 358 26.71 -13.31 -29.24
N LEU A 359 27.20 -13.07 -28.02
CA LEU A 359 26.81 -13.83 -26.84
C LEU A 359 25.32 -13.69 -26.55
N TYR A 360 24.78 -12.47 -26.65
CA TYR A 360 23.36 -12.20 -26.36
C TYR A 360 22.43 -13.00 -27.28
N THR A 361 22.71 -13.03 -28.58
CA THR A 361 21.91 -13.78 -29.57
C THR A 361 21.99 -15.29 -29.31
N ALA A 362 23.18 -15.81 -28.99
CA ALA A 362 23.37 -17.23 -28.66
C ALA A 362 22.58 -17.64 -27.40
N VAL A 363 22.57 -16.79 -26.36
CA VAL A 363 21.85 -17.02 -25.12
C VAL A 363 20.32 -17.01 -25.34
N ILE A 364 19.80 -16.04 -26.10
CA ILE A 364 18.36 -15.96 -26.42
C ILE A 364 17.89 -17.23 -27.12
N HIS A 365 18.64 -17.68 -28.13
CA HIS A 365 18.29 -18.87 -28.89
C HIS A 365 18.43 -20.17 -28.06
N ALA A 366 19.39 -20.22 -27.14
CA ALA A 366 19.56 -21.35 -26.22
C ALA A 366 18.42 -21.44 -25.19
N CYS A 367 17.87 -20.29 -24.76
CA CYS A 367 16.74 -20.21 -23.84
C CYS A 367 15.37 -20.23 -24.54
N CYS A 368 15.33 -20.39 -25.87
CA CYS A 368 14.10 -20.38 -26.68
C CYS A 368 13.24 -19.12 -26.48
N LEU A 369 13.87 -17.95 -26.35
CA LEU A 369 13.17 -16.67 -26.18
C LEU A 369 12.82 -15.97 -27.51
N ASP A 370 13.31 -16.50 -28.65
CA ASP A 370 13.10 -15.88 -29.97
C ASP A 370 11.62 -15.72 -30.33
N SER A 371 10.82 -16.75 -30.07
CA SER A 371 9.38 -16.73 -30.31
C SER A 371 8.66 -15.77 -29.36
N ASP A 372 9.08 -15.66 -28.10
CA ASP A 372 8.45 -14.75 -27.14
C ASP A 372 8.65 -13.29 -27.54
N PHE A 373 9.86 -12.94 -28.00
CA PHE A 373 10.17 -11.55 -28.39
C PHE A 373 9.43 -11.10 -29.65
N GLN A 374 9.04 -12.02 -30.54
CA GLN A 374 8.20 -11.70 -31.70
C GLN A 374 6.78 -11.26 -31.31
N HIS A 375 6.27 -11.73 -30.18
CA HIS A 375 4.94 -11.37 -29.68
C HIS A 375 4.94 -10.08 -28.84
N LEU A 376 6.11 -9.57 -28.43
CA LEU A 376 6.24 -8.34 -27.66
C LEU A 376 6.36 -7.13 -28.59
N ARG A 377 5.56 -6.08 -28.34
CA ARG A 377 5.52 -4.85 -29.16
C ARG A 377 6.90 -4.18 -29.35
N GLN A 378 7.78 -4.27 -28.35
CA GLN A 378 9.13 -3.70 -28.37
C GLN A 378 10.23 -4.77 -28.25
N GLY A 379 9.89 -6.04 -28.46
CA GLY A 379 10.83 -7.16 -28.31
C GLY A 379 11.55 -7.15 -26.96
N ASP A 380 12.88 -7.18 -27.00
CA ASP A 380 13.76 -7.22 -25.82
C ASP A 380 13.92 -5.87 -25.10
N ARG A 381 13.53 -4.76 -25.73
CA ARG A 381 13.51 -3.42 -25.10
C ARG A 381 12.26 -3.15 -24.29
N THR A 382 11.31 -4.08 -24.29
CA THR A 382 10.08 -3.94 -23.52
C THR A 382 10.42 -3.72 -22.04
N PRO A 383 9.91 -2.64 -21.40
CA PRO A 383 10.14 -2.38 -20.00
C PRO A 383 9.37 -3.38 -19.15
N ILE A 384 10.08 -4.00 -18.21
CA ILE A 384 9.51 -4.79 -17.12
C ILE A 384 9.21 -3.80 -15.99
N THR A 385 7.99 -3.30 -15.99
CA THR A 385 7.36 -2.63 -14.86
C THR A 385 6.24 -3.52 -14.36
N GLY A 386 5.90 -3.49 -13.06
CA GLY A 386 4.95 -4.39 -12.40
C GLY A 386 3.54 -4.56 -13.03
N SER A 387 3.25 -3.89 -14.14
CA SER A 387 2.04 -4.00 -14.96
C SER A 387 2.15 -4.93 -16.19
N LEU A 388 3.34 -5.43 -16.56
CA LEU A 388 3.50 -6.36 -17.68
C LEU A 388 3.45 -7.82 -17.19
N ALA A 389 2.34 -8.50 -17.46
CA ALA A 389 2.15 -9.91 -17.12
C ALA A 389 2.96 -10.82 -18.07
N LEU A 390 4.24 -11.03 -17.77
CA LEU A 390 5.01 -12.13 -18.35
C LEU A 390 4.57 -13.44 -17.70
N SER A 391 4.46 -14.51 -18.49
CA SER A 391 4.14 -15.84 -17.94
C SER A 391 5.27 -16.35 -17.05
N GLY A 392 4.96 -17.21 -16.07
CA GLY A 392 5.97 -17.81 -15.19
C GLY A 392 7.11 -18.50 -15.96
N GLY A 393 6.76 -19.21 -17.05
CA GLY A 393 7.74 -19.83 -17.95
C GLY A 393 8.59 -18.84 -18.76
N GLN A 394 8.07 -17.65 -19.12
CA GLN A 394 8.88 -16.58 -19.71
C GLN A 394 9.85 -15.97 -18.69
N CYS A 395 9.39 -15.70 -17.47
CA CYS A 395 10.25 -15.19 -16.40
C CYS A 395 11.38 -16.17 -16.07
N ALA A 396 11.08 -17.47 -15.97
CA ALA A 396 12.09 -18.51 -15.75
C ALA A 396 13.16 -18.51 -16.84
N ARG A 397 12.76 -18.43 -18.12
CA ARG A 397 13.67 -18.37 -19.27
C ARG A 397 14.53 -17.10 -19.30
N ILE A 398 13.98 -15.95 -18.93
CA ILE A 398 14.74 -14.69 -18.81
C ILE A 398 15.78 -14.79 -17.68
N CYS A 399 15.44 -15.38 -16.54
CA CYS A 399 16.39 -15.62 -15.45
C CYS A 399 17.50 -16.61 -15.84
N LEU A 400 17.17 -17.66 -16.60
CA LEU A 400 18.17 -18.57 -17.18
C LEU A 400 19.08 -17.85 -18.16
N ALA A 401 18.54 -16.97 -19.01
CA ALA A 401 19.31 -16.16 -19.93
C ALA A 401 20.25 -15.20 -19.18
N ARG A 402 19.78 -14.56 -18.09
CA ARG A 402 20.61 -13.74 -17.20
C ARG A 402 21.79 -14.52 -16.64
N ALA A 403 21.54 -15.72 -16.11
CA ALA A 403 22.59 -16.57 -15.59
C ALA A 403 23.59 -16.93 -16.71
N ALA A 404 23.12 -17.41 -17.86
CA ALA A 404 23.95 -17.80 -18.99
C ALA A 404 24.85 -16.65 -19.50
N TYR A 405 24.28 -15.45 -19.65
CA TYR A 405 25.00 -14.25 -20.07
C TYR A 405 26.08 -13.82 -19.07
N SER A 406 25.90 -14.14 -17.79
CA SER A 406 26.88 -13.82 -16.74
C SER A 406 28.18 -14.64 -16.79
N GLN A 407 28.36 -15.58 -17.73
CA GLN A 407 29.62 -16.33 -17.92
C GLN A 407 30.32 -16.75 -16.62
N ALA A 408 29.54 -17.20 -15.64
CA ALA A 408 30.05 -17.63 -14.35
C ALA A 408 30.89 -18.90 -14.49
N ASP A 409 31.66 -19.23 -13.47
CA ASP A 409 32.41 -20.49 -13.41
C ASP A 409 31.52 -21.61 -12.85
N ILE A 410 30.61 -21.25 -11.94
CA ILE A 410 29.66 -22.15 -11.29
C ILE A 410 28.24 -21.59 -11.45
N TYR A 411 27.31 -22.45 -11.88
CA TYR A 411 25.90 -22.14 -12.04
C TYR A 411 25.08 -22.93 -11.02
N LEU A 412 24.35 -22.24 -10.16
CA LEU A 412 23.43 -22.82 -9.18
C LEU A 412 22.00 -22.54 -9.64
N LEU A 413 21.25 -23.58 -10.01
CA LEU A 413 19.90 -23.46 -10.58
C LEU A 413 18.89 -24.17 -9.68
N ASP A 414 17.94 -23.44 -9.12
CA ASP A 414 16.90 -23.98 -8.26
C ASP A 414 15.58 -24.13 -9.03
N ASP A 415 15.21 -25.37 -9.33
CA ASP A 415 14.03 -25.81 -10.11
C ASP A 415 13.66 -24.95 -11.34
N PRO A 416 14.62 -24.66 -12.24
CA PRO A 416 14.46 -23.64 -13.29
C PRO A 416 13.47 -24.00 -14.40
N LEU A 417 13.01 -25.26 -14.47
CA LEU A 417 12.14 -25.77 -15.54
C LEU A 417 10.69 -26.03 -15.09
N SER A 418 10.39 -25.88 -13.79
CA SER A 418 9.09 -26.19 -13.20
C SER A 418 7.89 -25.47 -13.82
N ALA A 419 8.10 -24.24 -14.32
CA ALA A 419 7.07 -23.41 -14.93
C ALA A 419 7.07 -23.44 -16.48
N VAL A 420 7.92 -24.28 -17.10
CA VAL A 420 8.13 -24.35 -18.55
C VAL A 420 7.48 -25.63 -19.08
N ASP A 421 6.89 -25.56 -20.28
CA ASP A 421 6.28 -26.73 -20.92
C ASP A 421 7.33 -27.80 -21.26
N ALA A 422 6.91 -29.06 -21.30
CA ALA A 422 7.79 -30.23 -21.48
C ALA A 422 8.59 -30.21 -22.79
N ARG A 423 8.14 -29.48 -23.83
CA ARG A 423 8.84 -29.39 -25.12
C ARG A 423 9.92 -28.32 -25.08
N VAL A 424 9.61 -27.13 -24.58
CA VAL A 424 10.60 -26.06 -24.41
C VAL A 424 11.63 -26.46 -23.35
N SER A 425 11.23 -27.15 -22.29
CA SER A 425 12.16 -27.67 -21.27
C SER A 425 13.18 -28.62 -21.90
N ALA A 426 12.77 -29.57 -22.74
CA ALA A 426 13.67 -30.46 -23.47
C ALA A 426 14.66 -29.70 -24.38
N GLN A 427 14.21 -28.60 -25.01
CA GLN A 427 15.09 -27.76 -25.83
C GLN A 427 16.11 -26.99 -25.00
N ILE A 428 15.72 -26.43 -23.86
CA ILE A 428 16.62 -25.74 -22.92
C ILE A 428 17.65 -26.71 -22.37
N VAL A 429 17.23 -27.92 -21.96
CA VAL A 429 18.15 -28.96 -21.50
C VAL A 429 19.18 -29.28 -22.58
N ARG A 430 18.76 -29.45 -23.83
CA ARG A 430 19.68 -29.77 -24.93
C ARG A 430 20.61 -28.61 -25.32
N ARG A 431 20.08 -27.38 -25.42
CA ARG A 431 20.80 -26.21 -25.98
C ARG A 431 21.60 -25.43 -24.94
N LEU A 432 21.21 -25.48 -23.66
CA LEU A 432 21.82 -24.69 -22.59
C LEU A 432 22.56 -25.58 -21.58
N LEU A 433 21.85 -26.51 -20.94
CA LEU A 433 22.34 -27.24 -19.76
C LEU A 433 23.13 -28.51 -20.09
N GLY A 434 22.86 -29.13 -21.24
CA GLY A 434 23.40 -30.43 -21.63
C GLY A 434 24.87 -30.42 -22.03
N ARG A 435 25.39 -31.60 -22.37
CA ARG A 435 26.80 -31.81 -22.77
C ARG A 435 27.20 -31.08 -24.05
N THR A 436 26.23 -30.82 -24.93
CA THR A 436 26.41 -30.06 -26.18
C THR A 436 25.86 -28.63 -26.09
N GLY A 437 25.40 -28.22 -24.90
CA GLY A 437 24.80 -26.91 -24.68
C GLY A 437 25.83 -25.80 -24.48
N LEU A 438 25.36 -24.55 -24.49
CA LEU A 438 26.20 -23.35 -24.33
C LEU A 438 27.03 -23.37 -23.03
N LEU A 439 26.54 -24.00 -21.96
CA LEU A 439 27.22 -24.09 -20.67
C LEU A 439 28.06 -25.38 -20.50
N ALA A 440 28.30 -26.14 -21.57
CA ALA A 440 29.02 -27.43 -21.56
C ALA A 440 30.36 -27.40 -20.79
N ASN A 441 31.11 -26.31 -20.91
CA ASN A 441 32.43 -26.15 -20.31
C ASN A 441 32.42 -25.54 -18.89
N LYS A 442 31.25 -25.45 -18.24
CA LYS A 442 31.07 -24.82 -16.92
C LYS A 442 30.47 -25.81 -15.91
N ALA A 443 30.73 -25.57 -14.62
CA ALA A 443 30.14 -26.37 -13.55
C ALA A 443 28.67 -25.95 -13.34
N ARG A 444 27.74 -26.92 -13.37
CA ARG A 444 26.30 -26.67 -13.28
C ARG A 444 25.72 -27.55 -12.17
N VAL A 445 25.03 -26.94 -11.22
CA VAL A 445 24.32 -27.62 -10.14
C VAL A 445 22.84 -27.29 -10.27
N VAL A 446 22.01 -28.30 -10.50
CA VAL A 446 20.56 -28.15 -10.68
C VAL A 446 19.82 -28.89 -9.58
N ALA A 447 19.04 -28.17 -8.77
CA ALA A 447 18.07 -28.79 -7.87
C ALA A 447 16.72 -28.92 -8.59
N THR A 448 16.10 -30.10 -8.57
CA THR A 448 14.78 -30.31 -9.19
C THR A 448 13.91 -31.28 -8.37
N SER A 449 12.59 -31.18 -8.53
CA SER A 449 11.58 -31.99 -7.84
C SER A 449 11.12 -33.22 -8.62
N ALA A 450 11.05 -33.17 -9.95
CA ALA A 450 10.45 -34.28 -10.73
C ALA A 450 10.93 -34.43 -12.19
N ASP A 451 11.89 -33.66 -12.70
CA ASP A 451 12.25 -33.72 -14.12
C ASP A 451 13.21 -34.86 -14.47
N GLY A 452 12.65 -36.01 -14.87
CA GLY A 452 13.43 -37.16 -15.36
C GLY A 452 14.29 -36.88 -16.59
N GLN A 453 13.98 -35.84 -17.37
CA GLN A 453 14.72 -35.46 -18.58
C GLN A 453 16.12 -34.90 -18.29
N ILE A 454 16.28 -34.09 -17.24
CA ILE A 454 17.59 -33.55 -16.82
C ILE A 454 18.46 -34.67 -16.25
N LEU A 455 17.85 -35.60 -15.52
CA LEU A 455 18.56 -36.71 -14.87
C LEU A 455 19.29 -37.58 -15.91
N GLY A 456 18.71 -37.78 -17.09
CA GLY A 456 19.32 -38.54 -18.19
C GLY A 456 20.61 -37.92 -18.76
N GLN A 457 20.83 -36.62 -18.58
CA GLN A 457 22.03 -35.91 -19.03
C GLN A 457 23.02 -35.58 -17.90
N ALA A 458 22.68 -35.88 -16.65
CA ALA A 458 23.51 -35.61 -15.48
C ALA A 458 24.81 -36.44 -15.49
N ASP A 459 25.90 -35.84 -15.05
CA ASP A 459 27.16 -36.54 -14.82
C ASP A 459 27.19 -37.14 -13.42
N THR A 460 26.64 -36.42 -12.43
CA THR A 460 26.44 -36.90 -11.06
C THR A 460 25.06 -36.52 -10.54
N ALA A 461 24.43 -37.41 -9.76
CA ALA A 461 23.13 -37.17 -9.16
C ALA A 461 23.17 -37.42 -7.65
N TYR A 462 22.49 -36.57 -6.87
CA TYR A 462 22.34 -36.70 -5.43
C TYR A 462 20.87 -36.76 -5.07
N GLN A 463 20.48 -37.67 -4.19
CA GLN A 463 19.11 -37.81 -3.70
C GLN A 463 19.02 -37.42 -2.22
N PHE A 464 18.04 -36.57 -1.91
CA PHE A 464 17.77 -36.11 -0.55
C PHE A 464 16.75 -37.05 0.13
N GLN A 465 17.18 -37.81 1.13
CA GLN A 465 16.31 -38.72 1.90
C GLN A 465 16.53 -38.54 3.42
N ARG A 466 15.45 -38.26 4.17
CA ARG A 466 15.44 -38.20 5.65
C ARG A 466 16.58 -37.36 6.27
N GLY A 467 16.90 -36.21 5.68
CA GLY A 467 17.95 -35.31 6.19
C GLY A 467 19.40 -35.73 5.87
N LYS A 468 19.58 -36.69 4.95
CA LYS A 468 20.89 -37.12 4.41
C LYS A 468 20.95 -36.93 2.89
N LEU A 469 22.13 -36.58 2.41
CA LEU A 469 22.44 -36.43 0.98
C LEU A 469 23.17 -37.69 0.50
N LEU A 470 22.51 -38.50 -0.34
CA LEU A 470 23.07 -39.74 -0.86
C LEU A 470 23.52 -39.53 -2.31
N SER A 471 24.76 -39.90 -2.64
CA SER A 471 25.24 -39.91 -4.03
C SER A 471 24.68 -41.11 -4.77
N VAL A 472 24.07 -40.89 -5.92
CA VAL A 472 23.55 -41.95 -6.79
C VAL A 472 24.41 -42.00 -8.05
N THR A 473 25.12 -43.11 -8.25
CA THR A 473 25.88 -43.38 -9.47
C THR A 473 24.94 -43.76 -10.62
N ARG A 474 25.29 -43.34 -11.83
CA ARG A 474 24.47 -43.51 -13.05
C ARG A 474 23.93 -44.93 -13.28
N ASP A 475 24.70 -45.95 -12.90
CA ASP A 475 24.34 -47.37 -13.08
C ASP A 475 23.32 -47.89 -12.05
N SER A 476 23.04 -47.12 -11.00
CA SER A 476 22.07 -47.44 -9.93
C SER A 476 20.76 -46.63 -10.03
N ILE A 477 20.65 -45.74 -11.01
CA ILE A 477 19.40 -45.06 -11.33
C ILE A 477 18.56 -46.09 -12.09
N PRO A 478 17.39 -46.51 -11.59
CA PRO A 478 16.54 -47.44 -12.34
C PRO A 478 16.30 -46.85 -13.73
N GLN A 479 16.61 -47.63 -14.77
CA GLN A 479 16.21 -47.28 -16.13
C GLN A 479 14.70 -47.01 -16.07
N VAL A 480 14.30 -45.81 -16.51
CA VAL A 480 12.92 -45.32 -16.46
C VAL A 480 12.09 -46.04 -17.53
N GLU A 481 12.01 -47.36 -17.43
CA GLU A 481 11.01 -48.20 -18.07
C GLU A 481 10.03 -48.74 -17.02
N ASP A 482 10.46 -48.92 -15.75
CA ASP A 482 9.64 -49.58 -14.72
C ASP A 482 8.69 -48.66 -13.93
N CYS A 483 8.63 -47.35 -14.22
CA CYS A 483 7.59 -46.45 -13.67
C CYS A 483 6.47 -46.12 -14.68
N TRP A 484 6.50 -46.68 -15.89
CA TRP A 484 5.54 -46.40 -16.96
C TRP A 484 4.72 -47.62 -17.42
N THR A 485 4.85 -48.78 -16.76
CA THR A 485 4.17 -50.03 -17.16
C THR A 485 2.69 -50.14 -16.76
N TYR A 486 1.97 -49.02 -16.70
CA TYR A 486 0.50 -49.01 -16.68
C TYR A 486 -0.14 -48.19 -17.82
N SER A 487 0.63 -47.69 -18.80
CA SER A 487 0.07 -46.87 -19.89
C SER A 487 0.67 -47.15 -21.28
N SER A 488 0.81 -48.42 -21.67
CA SER A 488 1.16 -48.78 -23.06
C SER A 488 0.27 -49.87 -23.65
N SER A 489 -1.04 -49.59 -23.74
CA SER A 489 -1.94 -50.37 -24.59
C SER A 489 -3.08 -49.53 -25.17
N ALA A 490 -2.77 -48.39 -25.82
CA ALA A 490 -3.64 -47.73 -26.79
C ALA A 490 -2.95 -46.53 -27.45
N SER A 491 -2.22 -46.77 -28.54
CA SER A 491 -1.96 -45.77 -29.61
C SER A 491 -1.09 -46.38 -30.71
N GLN A 492 -1.64 -47.38 -31.42
CA GLN A 492 -1.18 -47.65 -32.78
C GLN A 492 -2.08 -46.87 -33.73
N GLY A 493 -1.51 -45.87 -34.40
CA GLY A 493 -2.16 -45.18 -35.52
C GLY A 493 -1.84 -43.70 -35.57
N MET A 494 -0.70 -43.35 -36.16
CA MET A 494 -0.51 -42.25 -37.13
C MET A 494 0.99 -41.95 -37.24
N LEU A 495 1.62 -42.56 -38.24
CA LEU A 495 2.93 -42.15 -38.73
C LEU A 495 2.79 -40.80 -39.46
N ALA A 496 3.41 -39.76 -38.93
CA ALA A 496 3.73 -38.55 -39.69
C ALA A 496 5.11 -38.72 -40.36
N PRO A 497 5.33 -38.19 -41.57
CA PRO A 497 6.53 -38.47 -42.37
C PRO A 497 7.79 -37.83 -41.78
N PRO A 498 8.99 -38.40 -42.07
CA PRO A 498 10.25 -37.80 -41.64
C PRO A 498 10.55 -36.55 -42.46
N CYS A 499 10.56 -35.39 -41.82
CA CYS A 499 11.14 -34.18 -42.41
C CYS A 499 12.67 -34.33 -42.46
N THR A 500 13.17 -34.97 -43.51
CA THR A 500 14.56 -34.86 -43.97
C THR A 500 14.74 -33.52 -44.65
N HIS A 501 15.33 -32.53 -43.96
CA HIS A 501 16.22 -31.49 -44.50
C HIS A 501 16.53 -30.45 -43.41
N ILE A 502 17.50 -30.76 -42.54
CA ILE A 502 18.40 -29.77 -41.93
C ILE A 502 19.79 -30.42 -41.91
N GLY A 503 20.40 -30.47 -43.10
CA GLY A 503 21.85 -30.50 -43.21
C GLY A 503 22.34 -29.06 -43.16
N GLU A 504 23.42 -28.83 -42.41
CA GLU A 504 24.14 -27.54 -42.27
C GLU A 504 23.28 -26.44 -41.61
N ILE A 505 23.45 -26.12 -40.33
CA ILE A 505 24.53 -25.30 -39.80
C ILE A 505 24.78 -25.73 -38.33
N LEU A 506 25.81 -26.54 -38.11
CA LEU A 506 26.43 -26.75 -36.79
C LEU A 506 27.80 -26.07 -36.85
N MET A 507 27.80 -24.74 -36.95
CA MET A 507 29.01 -23.98 -36.64
C MET A 507 29.16 -24.00 -35.12
N VAL A 508 30.07 -24.85 -34.65
CA VAL A 508 30.62 -24.79 -33.29
C VAL A 508 31.28 -23.43 -33.17
N TYR A 509 30.56 -22.44 -32.61
CA TYR A 509 31.17 -21.20 -32.17
C TYR A 509 32.08 -21.52 -30.98
N GLN A 510 33.36 -21.79 -31.27
CA GLN A 510 34.39 -21.71 -30.25
C GLN A 510 34.50 -20.25 -29.81
N ILE A 511 34.02 -19.99 -28.60
CA ILE A 511 34.17 -18.70 -27.93
C ILE A 511 35.68 -18.44 -27.76
N PRO A 512 36.23 -17.33 -28.27
CA PRO A 512 37.63 -16.98 -28.02
C PRO A 512 37.85 -16.85 -26.51
N ALA A 513 38.91 -17.47 -25.98
CA ALA A 513 39.33 -17.28 -24.61
C ALA A 513 39.83 -15.84 -24.42
N VAL A 514 38.93 -14.91 -24.11
CA VAL A 514 39.29 -13.54 -23.76
C VAL A 514 39.80 -13.54 -22.32
N GLY A 515 41.09 -13.24 -22.18
CA GLY A 515 41.77 -13.06 -20.90
C GLY A 515 41.12 -11.95 -20.07
N GLY A 516 41.24 -12.11 -18.75
CA GLY A 516 40.73 -11.24 -17.67
C GLY A 516 40.19 -9.88 -18.09
N LEU A 517 38.87 -9.79 -18.22
CA LEU A 517 38.16 -8.51 -18.24
C LEU A 517 37.98 -8.06 -16.79
N GLU A 518 38.81 -7.11 -16.37
CA GLU A 518 38.62 -6.36 -15.14
C GLU A 518 37.26 -5.67 -15.14
N LEU A 519 36.53 -5.79 -14.02
CA LEU A 519 35.31 -5.03 -13.76
C LEU A 519 35.69 -3.54 -13.66
N HIS A 520 35.37 -2.75 -14.69
CA HIS A 520 35.44 -1.30 -14.56
C HIS A 520 34.45 -0.83 -13.48
N PRO A 521 34.88 -0.01 -12.50
CA PRO A 521 34.01 0.53 -11.45
C PRO A 521 32.90 1.48 -11.93
N GLU A 522 32.80 1.76 -13.23
CA GLU A 522 31.97 2.85 -13.80
C GLU A 522 31.01 2.42 -14.91
N ALA A 523 30.60 1.14 -14.97
CA ALA A 523 29.50 0.75 -15.86
C ALA A 523 28.17 1.33 -15.33
N SER A 524 27.86 2.55 -15.73
CA SER A 524 26.56 3.18 -15.49
C SER A 524 25.48 2.41 -16.22
N LEU A 525 24.61 1.74 -15.47
CA LEU A 525 23.29 1.35 -15.98
C LEU A 525 22.60 2.63 -16.50
N PRO A 526 21.99 2.61 -17.70
CA PRO A 526 21.33 3.79 -18.24
C PRO A 526 20.24 4.25 -17.27
N ASP A 527 20.23 5.55 -16.95
CA ASP A 527 19.16 6.20 -16.19
C ASP A 527 17.85 5.98 -16.97
N VAL A 528 17.03 5.04 -16.52
CA VAL A 528 15.71 4.79 -17.12
C VAL A 528 14.84 5.99 -16.76
N PRO A 529 14.25 6.71 -17.73
CA PRO A 529 13.19 7.66 -17.43
C PRO A 529 12.03 6.84 -16.86
N ILE A 530 11.83 6.94 -15.55
CA ILE A 530 10.67 6.39 -14.86
C ILE A 530 9.47 7.14 -15.40
N THR A 531 8.95 6.64 -16.51
CA THR A 531 7.75 7.14 -17.19
C THR A 531 6.53 6.57 -16.46
N GLN A 532 6.55 6.63 -15.12
CA GLN A 532 5.49 6.11 -14.26
C GLN A 532 4.77 7.21 -13.49
N GLN A 533 5.20 8.48 -13.60
CA GLN A 533 4.46 9.60 -13.01
C GLN A 533 3.73 10.49 -14.01
N ALA A 534 4.00 10.37 -15.31
CA ALA A 534 3.24 11.10 -16.33
C ALA A 534 1.77 10.63 -16.46
N LEU A 535 1.40 9.52 -15.81
CA LEU A 535 0.02 9.03 -15.71
C LEU A 535 -0.62 9.25 -14.33
N LEU A 536 0.12 9.80 -13.35
CA LEU A 536 -0.32 9.88 -11.94
C LEU A 536 -0.84 11.26 -11.51
N GLU A 537 -0.80 12.27 -12.36
CA GLU A 537 -1.64 13.45 -12.17
C GLU A 537 -2.84 13.34 -13.11
N PRO A 538 -4.08 13.26 -12.60
CA PRO A 538 -5.22 13.56 -13.45
C PRO A 538 -4.98 14.98 -13.98
N ARG A 539 -4.70 15.09 -15.30
CA ARG A 539 -4.79 16.37 -16.01
C ARG A 539 -6.10 17.00 -15.54
N ARG A 540 -6.04 18.26 -15.07
CA ARG A 540 -7.21 19.09 -14.72
C ARG A 540 -8.17 19.15 -15.90
N ASN A 541 -8.99 18.11 -16.07
CA ASN A 541 -10.04 18.06 -17.05
C ASN A 541 -11.29 18.63 -16.38
N GLY A 542 -11.44 19.95 -16.46
CA GLY A 542 -12.72 20.66 -16.60
C GLY A 542 -13.82 20.56 -15.53
N SER A 543 -13.86 19.59 -14.61
CA SER A 543 -14.93 19.47 -13.61
C SER A 543 -14.50 20.06 -12.26
N SER A 544 -15.33 20.97 -11.74
CA SER A 544 -15.36 21.58 -10.39
C SER A 544 -14.17 21.33 -9.46
N HIS A 545 -13.58 22.40 -8.89
CA HIS A 545 -12.55 22.29 -7.84
C HIS A 545 -12.92 21.20 -6.81
N PRO A 546 -12.01 20.27 -6.47
CA PRO A 546 -12.27 19.12 -5.58
C PRO A 546 -12.73 19.55 -4.18
N ALA A 547 -12.35 20.75 -3.74
CA ALA A 547 -12.86 21.34 -2.52
C ALA A 547 -14.38 21.56 -2.56
N TRP A 548 -14.93 21.87 -3.73
CA TRP A 548 -16.35 22.14 -3.93
C TRP A 548 -17.19 20.87 -3.86
N THR A 549 -16.70 19.74 -4.38
CA THR A 549 -17.40 18.46 -4.26
C THR A 549 -17.48 18.03 -2.80
N TYR A 550 -16.41 18.23 -2.02
CA TYR A 550 -16.41 18.00 -0.58
C TYR A 550 -17.41 18.91 0.18
N ILE A 551 -17.41 20.21 -0.13
CA ILE A 551 -18.35 21.18 0.49
C ILE A 551 -19.81 20.83 0.16
N LEU A 552 -20.11 20.47 -1.09
CA LEU A 552 -21.44 20.05 -1.55
C LEU A 552 -21.88 18.69 -1.00
N ALA A 553 -20.94 17.84 -0.58
CA ALA A 553 -21.25 16.54 0.01
C ALA A 553 -21.81 16.67 1.45
N ALA A 554 -21.59 17.80 2.12
CA ALA A 554 -22.17 18.11 3.42
C ALA A 554 -23.68 18.35 3.34
N ARG A 555 -24.36 18.36 4.50
CA ARG A 555 -25.78 18.75 4.55
C ARG A 555 -25.92 20.24 4.19
N THR A 556 -26.98 20.58 3.45
CA THR A 556 -27.25 21.94 2.94
C THR A 556 -27.24 23.02 4.03
N PHE A 557 -27.74 22.72 5.24
CA PHE A 557 -27.76 23.65 6.38
C PHE A 557 -26.53 23.53 7.31
N GLY A 558 -25.63 22.58 7.06
CA GLY A 558 -24.49 22.31 7.95
C GLY A 558 -23.50 23.47 8.02
N TRP A 559 -23.00 23.93 6.87
CA TRP A 559 -21.99 24.99 6.81
C TRP A 559 -22.46 26.32 7.41
N PRO A 560 -23.64 26.87 7.05
CA PRO A 560 -24.11 28.13 7.64
C PRO A 560 -24.25 28.07 9.16
N LEU A 561 -24.76 26.95 9.69
CA LEU A 561 -24.90 26.75 11.14
C LEU A 561 -23.54 26.73 11.83
N SER A 562 -22.58 25.95 11.32
CA SER A 562 -21.24 25.88 11.91
C SER A 562 -20.50 27.21 11.83
N VAL A 563 -20.56 27.91 10.69
CA VAL A 563 -19.95 29.24 10.53
C VAL A 563 -20.61 30.26 11.48
N GLY A 564 -21.93 30.22 11.63
CA GLY A 564 -22.67 31.06 12.56
C GLY A 564 -22.26 30.85 14.02
N LEU A 565 -22.16 29.60 14.47
CA LEU A 565 -21.71 29.26 15.84
C LEU A 565 -20.26 29.69 16.08
N LEU A 566 -19.38 29.50 15.10
CA LEU A 566 -17.99 29.94 15.18
C LEU A 566 -17.88 31.47 15.27
N LEU A 567 -18.66 32.20 14.46
CA LEU A 567 -18.74 33.66 14.52
C LEU A 567 -19.21 34.12 15.90
N MET A 568 -20.29 33.53 16.44
CA MET A 568 -20.80 33.85 17.78
C MET A 568 -19.76 33.57 18.88
N GLY A 569 -19.04 32.45 18.81
CA GLY A 569 -17.99 32.14 19.78
C GLY A 569 -16.83 33.14 19.74
N ARG A 570 -16.38 33.52 18.54
CA ARG A 570 -15.29 34.49 18.35
C ARG A 570 -15.71 35.92 18.70
N THR A 571 -16.92 36.34 18.34
CA THR A 571 -17.44 37.67 18.73
C THR A 571 -17.59 37.77 20.25
N SER A 572 -18.03 36.72 20.93
CA SER A 572 -18.10 36.67 22.40
C SER A 572 -16.72 36.87 23.04
N SER A 573 -15.69 36.24 22.48
CA SER A 573 -14.30 36.39 22.95
C SER A 573 -13.79 37.83 22.77
N VAL A 574 -14.00 38.42 21.60
CA VAL A 574 -13.63 39.81 21.30
C VAL A 574 -14.36 40.79 22.22
N LEU A 575 -15.68 40.63 22.37
CA LEU A 575 -16.47 41.45 23.27
C LEU A 575 -16.00 41.31 24.72
N GLY A 576 -15.62 40.11 25.16
CA GLY A 576 -15.03 39.91 26.50
C GLY A 576 -13.71 40.67 26.70
N THR A 577 -12.84 40.70 25.68
CA THR A 577 -11.62 41.53 25.77
C THR A 577 -11.93 43.04 25.74
N TYR A 578 -13.03 43.44 25.11
CA TYR A 578 -13.49 44.82 25.10
C TYR A 578 -14.13 45.23 26.45
N THR A 579 -14.87 44.34 27.12
CA THR A 579 -15.36 44.62 28.48
C THR A 579 -14.22 44.76 29.48
N LEU A 580 -13.14 43.98 29.33
CA LEU A 580 -11.92 44.17 30.14
C LEU A 580 -11.26 45.54 29.89
N LYS A 581 -11.35 46.09 28.68
CA LYS A 581 -10.92 47.45 28.40
C LYS A 581 -11.76 48.47 29.17
N LEU A 582 -13.10 48.34 29.15
CA LEU A 582 -14.02 49.23 29.87
C LEU A 582 -13.78 49.18 31.38
N LEU A 583 -13.63 47.98 31.92
CA LEU A 583 -13.33 47.71 33.32
C LEU A 583 -12.11 48.49 33.84
N THR A 584 -11.07 48.63 33.00
CA THR A 584 -9.84 49.35 33.38
C THR A 584 -9.95 50.87 33.27
N SER A 585 -11.01 51.39 32.64
CA SER A 585 -11.26 52.83 32.51
C SER A 585 -12.24 53.39 33.53
N GLU A 586 -13.04 52.54 34.18
CA GLU A 586 -14.05 52.96 35.15
C GLU A 586 -13.52 52.99 36.59
N GLN A 587 -13.93 54.00 37.36
CA GLN A 587 -13.57 54.16 38.78
C GLN A 587 -14.69 53.76 39.75
N ASP A 588 -15.92 53.53 39.25
CA ASP A 588 -17.08 53.18 40.07
C ASP A 588 -17.16 51.67 40.37
N GLN A 589 -17.10 51.30 41.65
CA GLN A 589 -17.11 49.88 42.07
C GLN A 589 -18.36 49.09 41.64
N VAL A 590 -19.52 49.75 41.53
CA VAL A 590 -20.76 49.09 41.09
C VAL A 590 -20.66 48.74 39.60
N ALA A 591 -20.17 49.66 38.78
CA ALA A 591 -20.03 49.47 37.34
C ALA A 591 -18.95 48.42 37.02
N VAL A 592 -17.83 48.43 37.77
CA VAL A 592 -16.77 47.41 37.72
C VAL A 592 -17.32 46.00 37.99
N ASN A 593 -18.22 45.84 38.97
CA ASN A 593 -18.84 44.53 39.25
C ASN A 593 -19.78 44.06 38.12
N TRP A 594 -20.51 44.98 37.49
CA TRP A 594 -21.36 44.66 36.34
C TRP A 594 -20.54 44.26 35.11
N ASP A 595 -19.47 45.00 34.80
CA ASP A 595 -18.58 44.71 33.68
C ASP A 595 -17.89 43.34 33.82
N MET A 596 -17.51 42.96 35.05
CA MET A 596 -16.99 41.62 35.31
C MET A 596 -18.05 40.52 35.18
N ALA A 597 -19.29 40.79 35.59
CA ALA A 597 -20.39 39.84 35.39
C ALA A 597 -20.65 39.62 33.89
N ILE A 598 -20.63 40.69 33.09
CA ILE A 598 -20.76 40.60 31.64
C ILE A 598 -19.58 39.83 31.04
N PHE A 599 -18.35 40.10 31.49
CA PHE A 599 -17.17 39.35 31.05
C PHE A 599 -17.28 37.85 31.31
N VAL A 600 -17.71 37.45 32.52
CA VAL A 600 -17.92 36.02 32.87
C VAL A 600 -18.98 35.40 31.96
N LEU A 601 -20.09 36.10 31.70
CA LEU A 601 -21.15 35.61 30.81
C LEU A 601 -20.65 35.42 29.37
N LEU A 602 -19.86 36.36 28.86
CA LEU A 602 -19.24 36.28 27.53
C LEU A 602 -18.17 35.17 27.45
N ALA A 603 -17.40 34.95 28.52
CA ALA A 603 -16.44 33.86 28.60
C ALA A 603 -17.13 32.48 28.61
N LEU A 604 -18.23 32.34 29.35
CA LEU A 604 -19.06 31.12 29.32
C LEU A 604 -19.70 30.91 27.94
N GLY A 605 -20.24 31.98 27.35
CA GLY A 605 -20.78 31.96 25.98
C GLY A 605 -19.74 31.49 24.96
N GLN A 606 -18.50 31.99 25.05
CA GLN A 606 -17.39 31.56 24.19
C GLN A 606 -17.18 30.04 24.28
N ILE A 607 -17.07 29.48 25.49
CA ILE A 607 -16.83 28.04 25.71
C ILE A 607 -17.97 27.20 25.11
N ILE A 608 -19.22 27.60 25.36
CA ILE A 608 -20.43 26.90 24.87
C ILE A 608 -20.51 26.95 23.35
N PHE A 609 -20.34 28.12 22.74
CA PHE A 609 -20.42 28.26 21.28
C PHE A 609 -19.32 27.49 20.56
N PHE A 610 -18.08 27.45 21.09
CA PHE A 610 -17.04 26.60 20.51
C PHE A 610 -17.35 25.11 20.63
N TYR A 611 -17.95 24.68 21.73
CA TYR A 611 -18.34 23.28 21.92
C TYR A 611 -19.39 22.86 20.91
N LEU A 612 -20.45 23.68 20.79
CA LEU A 612 -21.53 23.47 19.83
C LEU A 612 -21.03 23.56 18.39
N PHE A 613 -20.10 24.47 18.09
CA PHE A 613 -19.48 24.59 16.77
C PHE A 613 -18.82 23.27 16.34
N ILE A 614 -17.98 22.68 17.19
CA ILE A 614 -17.25 21.44 16.85
C ILE A 614 -18.25 20.30 16.65
N LEU A 615 -19.22 20.14 17.56
CA LEU A 615 -20.24 19.10 17.41
C LEU A 615 -21.09 19.26 16.14
N ALA A 616 -21.55 20.48 15.85
CA ALA A 616 -22.32 20.77 14.64
C ALA A 616 -21.49 20.51 13.39
N PHE A 617 -20.21 20.89 13.38
CA PHE A 617 -19.32 20.68 12.25
C PHE A 617 -19.12 19.19 11.95
N TYR A 618 -18.86 18.37 12.98
CA TYR A 618 -18.72 16.93 12.80
C TYR A 618 -20.03 16.25 12.38
N GLN A 619 -21.15 16.58 13.03
CA GLN A 619 -22.43 15.91 12.80
C GLN A 619 -23.08 16.29 11.45
N PHE A 620 -22.96 17.56 11.02
CA PHE A 620 -23.66 18.05 9.82
C PHE A 620 -22.76 18.20 8.59
N CYS A 621 -21.44 18.41 8.76
CA CYS A 621 -20.52 18.59 7.64
C CYS A 621 -19.67 17.34 7.40
N ILE A 622 -18.86 16.92 8.38
CA ILE A 622 -17.85 15.87 8.20
C ILE A 622 -18.48 14.50 7.96
N VAL A 623 -19.30 13.99 8.89
CA VAL A 623 -19.80 12.60 8.82
C VAL A 623 -20.62 12.35 7.54
N PRO A 624 -21.54 13.23 7.11
CA PRO A 624 -22.25 13.06 5.85
C PRO A 624 -21.32 13.08 4.62
N ALA A 625 -20.36 14.01 4.57
CA ALA A 625 -19.42 14.11 3.46
C ALA A 625 -18.52 12.86 3.37
N ALA A 626 -17.97 12.43 4.49
CA ALA A 626 -17.13 11.25 4.62
C ALA A 626 -17.85 9.94 4.25
N SER A 627 -19.14 9.83 4.59
CA SER A 627 -19.97 8.67 4.19
C SER A 627 -20.28 8.68 2.70
N LYS A 628 -20.71 9.83 2.15
CA LYS A 628 -21.08 9.97 0.74
C LYS A 628 -19.90 9.73 -0.20
N LEU A 629 -18.74 10.32 0.10
CA LEU A 629 -17.52 10.13 -0.69
C LEU A 629 -17.05 8.66 -0.68
N HIS A 630 -17.04 8.03 0.50
CA HIS A 630 -16.67 6.62 0.62
C HIS A 630 -17.64 5.71 -0.17
N ASN A 631 -18.95 5.89 -0.01
CA ASN A 631 -19.93 5.04 -0.69
C ASN A 631 -19.90 5.21 -2.21
N ASN A 632 -19.75 6.46 -2.69
CA ASN A 632 -19.60 6.71 -4.12
C ASN A 632 -18.31 6.08 -4.67
N LEU A 633 -17.22 6.08 -3.89
CA LEU A 633 -15.97 5.42 -4.29
C LEU A 633 -16.11 3.89 -4.35
N VAL A 634 -16.74 3.27 -3.32
CA VAL A 634 -16.99 1.82 -3.29
C VAL A 634 -17.82 1.39 -4.50
N VAL A 635 -18.96 2.06 -4.73
CA VAL A 635 -19.83 1.76 -5.86
C VAL A 635 -19.13 2.05 -7.19
N GLY A 636 -18.42 3.18 -7.28
CA GLY A 636 -17.66 3.60 -8.46
C GLY A 636 -16.62 2.56 -8.86
N ILE A 637 -15.78 2.08 -7.93
CA ILE A 637 -14.75 1.07 -8.18
C ILE A 637 -15.37 -0.29 -8.51
N LEU A 638 -16.32 -0.77 -7.72
CA LEU A 638 -16.95 -2.08 -7.96
C LEU A 638 -17.67 -2.13 -9.32
N SER A 639 -18.19 -1.00 -9.81
CA SER A 639 -18.83 -0.90 -11.13
C SER A 639 -17.87 -0.97 -12.33
N LYS A 640 -16.57 -0.72 -12.16
CA LYS A 640 -15.58 -0.75 -13.26
C LYS A 640 -15.44 -2.15 -13.85
N SER A 641 -15.04 -2.26 -15.12
CA SER A 641 -14.82 -3.55 -15.80
C SER A 641 -13.62 -4.30 -15.21
N ILE A 642 -13.50 -5.61 -15.50
CA ILE A 642 -12.33 -6.40 -15.07
C ILE A 642 -11.01 -5.87 -15.67
N ASP A 643 -11.08 -5.26 -16.85
CA ASP A 643 -9.92 -4.66 -17.52
C ASP A 643 -9.27 -3.55 -16.66
N PHE A 644 -10.09 -2.76 -15.98
CA PHE A 644 -9.61 -1.76 -15.02
C PHE A 644 -8.74 -2.39 -13.91
N PHE A 645 -9.18 -3.52 -13.33
CA PHE A 645 -8.46 -4.21 -12.26
C PHE A 645 -7.22 -4.97 -12.74
N GLN A 646 -7.12 -5.24 -14.04
CA GLN A 646 -5.92 -5.80 -14.65
C GLN A 646 -4.92 -4.72 -15.11
N THR A 647 -5.34 -3.45 -15.20
CA THR A 647 -4.48 -2.32 -15.60
C THR A 647 -3.96 -1.56 -14.39
N VAL A 648 -4.82 -1.28 -13.42
CA VAL A 648 -4.49 -0.62 -12.17
C VAL A 648 -4.09 -1.67 -11.15
N SER A 649 -3.01 -1.42 -10.40
CA SER A 649 -2.56 -2.38 -9.39
C SER A 649 -3.55 -2.47 -8.22
N GLY A 650 -3.69 -3.66 -7.64
CA GLY A 650 -4.51 -3.85 -6.43
C GLY A 650 -4.04 -2.96 -5.27
N GLY A 651 -2.73 -2.72 -5.16
CA GLY A 651 -2.14 -1.83 -4.16
C GLY A 651 -2.54 -0.37 -4.32
N GLU A 652 -2.66 0.15 -5.55
CA GLU A 652 -3.16 1.51 -5.81
C GLU A 652 -4.63 1.65 -5.40
N THR A 653 -5.45 0.65 -5.74
CA THR A 653 -6.87 0.64 -5.38
C THR A 653 -7.04 0.57 -3.85
N LEU A 654 -6.23 -0.26 -3.17
CA LEU A 654 -6.23 -0.35 -1.71
C LEU A 654 -5.78 0.99 -1.08
N ASN A 655 -4.76 1.63 -1.63
CA ASN A 655 -4.25 2.93 -1.17
C ASN A 655 -5.32 4.05 -1.20
N LEU A 656 -6.27 3.99 -2.13
CA LEU A 656 -7.41 4.92 -2.14
C LEU A 656 -8.26 4.74 -0.87
N PHE A 657 -8.57 3.50 -0.49
CA PHE A 657 -9.43 3.19 0.66
C PHE A 657 -8.74 3.31 2.01
N THR A 658 -7.41 3.19 2.06
CA THR A 658 -6.61 3.28 3.28
C THR A 658 -6.08 4.71 3.48
N ASN A 659 -5.14 5.13 2.64
CA ASN A 659 -4.40 6.37 2.80
C ASN A 659 -5.22 7.60 2.40
N ASP A 660 -5.93 7.55 1.27
CA ASP A 660 -6.64 8.74 0.77
C ASP A 660 -7.91 9.05 1.55
N ILE A 661 -8.74 8.04 1.82
CA ILE A 661 -9.86 8.19 2.76
C ILE A 661 -9.35 8.55 4.16
N GLY A 662 -8.25 7.94 4.61
CA GLY A 662 -7.63 8.26 5.90
C GLY A 662 -7.23 9.74 6.04
N ARG A 663 -6.66 10.34 4.98
CA ARG A 663 -6.34 11.77 4.93
C ARG A 663 -7.59 12.65 4.95
N ILE A 664 -8.64 12.26 4.22
CA ILE A 664 -9.91 12.99 4.21
C ILE A 664 -10.56 12.97 5.59
N ASP A 665 -10.68 11.80 6.20
CA ASP A 665 -11.34 11.63 7.51
C ASP A 665 -10.54 12.25 8.66
N GLY A 666 -9.22 12.35 8.51
CA GLY A 666 -8.31 12.91 9.51
C GLY A 666 -7.86 14.33 9.19
N SER A 667 -6.74 14.46 8.48
CA SER A 667 -5.99 15.71 8.34
C SER A 667 -6.76 16.80 7.59
N LEU A 668 -7.48 16.44 6.53
CA LEU A 668 -8.28 17.39 5.74
C LEU A 668 -9.36 18.04 6.62
N ASN A 669 -10.09 17.23 7.40
CA ASN A 669 -11.13 17.70 8.32
C ASN A 669 -10.56 18.67 9.36
N SER A 670 -9.43 18.32 9.98
CA SER A 670 -8.74 19.20 10.92
C SER A 670 -8.28 20.51 10.26
N CYS A 671 -7.75 20.44 9.03
CA CYS A 671 -7.33 21.62 8.27
C CYS A 671 -8.53 22.53 7.95
N MET A 672 -9.68 21.98 7.58
CA MET A 672 -10.89 22.76 7.29
C MET A 672 -11.41 23.50 8.52
N ILE A 673 -11.48 22.83 9.68
CA ILE A 673 -11.86 23.46 10.94
C ILE A 673 -10.90 24.61 11.26
N SER A 674 -9.59 24.36 11.16
CA SER A 674 -8.55 25.34 11.43
C SER A 674 -8.59 26.52 10.47
N LEU A 675 -8.70 26.30 9.16
CA LEU A 675 -8.80 27.37 8.17
C LEU A 675 -10.03 28.24 8.43
N LEU A 676 -11.20 27.63 8.62
CA LEU A 676 -12.42 28.38 8.91
C LEU A 676 -12.26 29.23 10.18
N ALA A 677 -11.69 28.65 11.24
CA ALA A 677 -11.41 29.35 12.48
C ALA A 677 -10.42 30.51 12.29
N GLN A 678 -9.36 30.35 11.48
CA GLN A 678 -8.37 31.41 11.22
C GLN A 678 -8.94 32.53 10.34
N TYR A 679 -9.73 32.21 9.32
CA TYR A 679 -10.40 33.23 8.49
C TYR A 679 -11.36 34.08 9.34
N VAL A 680 -12.21 33.45 10.16
CA VAL A 680 -13.11 34.16 11.07
C VAL A 680 -12.33 34.99 12.09
N ASN A 681 -11.22 34.46 12.62
CA ASN A 681 -10.39 35.20 13.58
C ASN A 681 -9.74 36.43 12.94
N LEU A 682 -9.20 36.30 11.72
CA LEU A 682 -8.56 37.40 10.99
C LEU A 682 -9.58 38.50 10.63
N THR A 683 -10.76 38.14 10.12
CA THR A 683 -11.78 39.12 9.75
C THR A 683 -12.27 39.91 10.96
N LEU A 684 -12.54 39.23 12.08
CA LEU A 684 -12.91 39.90 13.33
C LEU A 684 -11.78 40.77 13.89
N THR A 685 -10.53 40.30 13.86
CA THR A 685 -9.36 41.08 14.29
C THR A 685 -9.21 42.36 13.48
N CYS A 686 -9.35 42.29 12.15
CA CYS A 686 -9.31 43.45 11.28
C CYS A 686 -10.49 44.41 11.56
N LEU A 687 -11.70 43.90 11.76
CA LEU A 687 -12.87 44.72 12.10
C LEU A 687 -12.68 45.47 13.42
N VAL A 688 -12.11 44.82 14.43
CA VAL A 688 -11.79 45.42 15.73
C VAL A 688 -10.76 46.54 15.61
N LEU A 689 -9.69 46.31 14.83
CA LEU A 689 -8.66 47.33 14.59
C LEU A 689 -9.24 48.55 13.87
N ILE A 690 -10.07 48.34 12.85
CA ILE A 690 -10.72 49.42 12.10
C ILE A 690 -11.72 50.18 12.98
N GLY A 691 -12.52 49.46 13.78
CA GLY A 691 -13.54 50.06 14.65
C GLY A 691 -12.94 50.88 15.80
N THR A 692 -11.77 50.49 16.31
CA THR A 692 -11.08 51.25 17.37
C THR A 692 -10.23 52.40 16.83
N LEU A 693 -9.61 52.20 15.67
CA LEU A 693 -8.73 53.14 15.00
C LEU A 693 -9.10 53.20 13.52
N PRO A 694 -9.98 54.11 13.08
CA PRO A 694 -10.35 54.22 11.67
C PRO A 694 -9.16 54.47 10.74
N VAL A 695 -8.12 55.17 11.23
CA VAL A 695 -6.86 55.41 10.52
C VAL A 695 -6.13 54.10 10.19
N SER A 696 -6.41 53.00 10.89
CA SER A 696 -5.79 51.71 10.64
C SER A 696 -6.07 51.12 9.27
N ILE A 697 -7.15 51.56 8.61
CA ILE A 697 -7.49 51.16 7.23
C ILE A 697 -6.29 51.38 6.28
N LEU A 698 -5.56 52.49 6.45
CA LEU A 698 -4.41 52.85 5.61
C LEU A 698 -3.28 51.81 5.63
N PHE A 699 -3.13 51.06 6.72
CA PHE A 699 -2.08 50.04 6.85
C PHE A 699 -2.61 48.59 6.84
N VAL A 700 -3.87 48.35 7.24
CA VAL A 700 -4.49 47.02 7.20
C VAL A 700 -4.75 46.56 5.76
N ILE A 701 -5.25 47.43 4.87
CA ILE A 701 -5.52 47.04 3.47
C ILE A 701 -4.22 46.63 2.74
N PRO A 702 -3.14 47.45 2.76
CA PRO A 702 -1.87 47.04 2.15
C PRO A 702 -1.30 45.75 2.76
N LEU A 703 -1.45 45.55 4.08
CA LEU A 703 -1.02 44.32 4.75
C LEU A 703 -1.71 43.10 4.15
N VAL A 704 -3.05 43.09 4.08
CA VAL A 704 -3.82 41.95 3.54
C VAL A 704 -3.47 41.70 2.08
N VAL A 705 -3.32 42.77 1.27
CA VAL A 705 -2.94 42.66 -0.14
C VAL A 705 -1.52 42.11 -0.31
N PHE A 706 -0.56 42.55 0.49
CA PHE A 706 0.82 42.07 0.42
C PHE A 706 0.95 40.62 0.90
N CYS A 707 0.30 40.28 2.03
CA CYS A 707 0.29 38.93 2.57
C CYS A 707 -0.39 37.94 1.61
N SER A 708 -1.48 38.33 0.95
CA SER A 708 -2.14 37.45 -0.03
C SER A 708 -1.26 37.19 -1.26
N ARG A 709 -0.54 38.20 -1.77
CA ARG A 709 0.44 38.01 -2.85
C ARG A 709 1.61 37.11 -2.41
N LEU A 710 2.16 37.36 -1.21
CA LEU A 710 3.23 36.55 -0.66
C LEU A 710 2.80 35.08 -0.49
N GLN A 711 1.57 34.86 -0.02
CA GLN A 711 0.99 33.53 0.13
C GLN A 711 0.85 32.82 -1.22
N GLN A 712 0.45 33.51 -2.29
CA GLN A 712 0.39 32.91 -3.63
C GLN A 712 1.77 32.45 -4.10
N THR A 713 2.79 33.30 -3.99
CA THR A 713 4.17 32.95 -4.36
C THR A 713 4.72 31.78 -3.55
N TYR A 714 4.40 31.73 -2.24
CA TYR A 714 4.74 30.60 -1.38
C TYR A 714 4.08 29.30 -1.87
N LEU A 715 2.78 29.33 -2.14
CA LEU A 715 2.03 28.15 -2.58
C LEU A 715 2.53 27.62 -3.92
N ASP A 716 2.83 28.50 -4.88
CA ASP A 716 3.37 28.11 -6.19
C ASP A 716 4.75 27.44 -6.04
N GLY A 717 5.65 28.02 -5.23
CA GLY A 717 6.96 27.41 -4.94
C GLY A 717 6.85 26.08 -4.18
N LEU A 718 5.91 26.00 -3.23
CA LEU A 718 5.67 24.78 -2.44
C LEU A 718 5.19 23.62 -3.32
N ARG A 719 4.29 23.89 -4.28
CA ARG A 719 3.76 22.89 -5.22
C ARG A 719 4.88 22.26 -6.04
N GLU A 720 5.72 23.08 -6.67
CA GLU A 720 6.82 22.61 -7.53
C GLU A 720 7.86 21.81 -6.72
N LEU A 721 8.27 22.32 -5.55
CA LEU A 721 9.21 21.60 -4.69
C LEU A 721 8.66 20.28 -4.17
N ARG A 722 7.36 20.22 -3.88
CA ARG A 722 6.69 18.99 -3.45
C ARG A 722 6.60 17.97 -4.59
N HIS A 723 6.31 18.42 -5.81
CA HIS A 723 6.34 17.56 -6.98
C HIS A 723 7.73 16.93 -7.17
N LEU A 724 8.80 17.73 -7.03
CA LEU A 724 10.19 17.25 -7.09
C LEU A 724 10.53 16.27 -5.94
N ASP A 725 10.07 16.50 -4.71
CA ASP A 725 10.27 15.56 -3.60
C ASP A 725 9.60 14.21 -3.88
N VAL A 726 8.32 14.23 -4.28
CA VAL A 726 7.57 12.99 -4.57
C VAL A 726 8.21 12.22 -5.73
N ALA A 727 8.63 12.93 -6.78
CA ALA A 727 9.28 12.32 -7.95
C ALA A 727 10.64 11.69 -7.61
N SER A 728 11.44 12.36 -6.79
CA SER A 728 12.77 11.86 -6.39
C SER A 728 12.73 10.82 -5.27
N ARG A 729 11.67 10.79 -4.45
CA ARG A 729 11.52 9.85 -3.34
C ARG A 729 11.08 8.46 -3.77
N SER A 730 10.17 8.36 -4.75
CA SER A 730 9.62 7.09 -5.21
C SER A 730 10.70 6.07 -5.64
N PRO A 731 11.72 6.44 -6.43
CA PRO A 731 12.80 5.52 -6.79
C PRO A 731 13.51 4.93 -5.57
N LEU A 732 13.73 5.70 -4.50
CA LEU A 732 14.42 5.21 -3.30
C LEU A 732 13.67 4.05 -2.64
N LEU A 733 12.34 4.11 -2.60
CA LEU A 733 11.50 3.04 -2.05
C LEU A 733 11.57 1.80 -2.94
N THR A 734 11.53 1.98 -4.26
CA THR A 734 11.70 0.89 -5.22
C THR A 734 13.07 0.21 -5.06
N PHE A 735 14.15 0.98 -4.91
CA PHE A 735 15.48 0.42 -4.67
C PHE A 735 15.57 -0.34 -3.34
N LEU A 736 14.92 0.14 -2.27
CA LEU A 736 14.86 -0.56 -0.99
C LEU A 736 14.09 -1.88 -1.09
N GLN A 737 12.95 -1.89 -1.78
CA GLN A 737 12.17 -3.10 -2.03
C GLN A 737 12.93 -4.10 -2.91
N GLU A 738 13.57 -3.63 -3.99
CA GLU A 738 14.42 -4.46 -4.84
C GLU A 738 15.60 -5.04 -4.06
N ALA A 739 16.22 -4.28 -3.16
CA ALA A 739 17.27 -4.77 -2.28
C ALA A 739 16.75 -5.88 -1.36
N GLN A 740 15.56 -5.71 -0.76
CA GLN A 740 14.96 -6.71 0.12
C GLN A 740 14.67 -8.03 -0.61
N THR A 741 14.06 -7.96 -1.80
CA THR A 741 13.70 -9.15 -2.59
C THR A 741 14.91 -9.80 -3.27
N ASN A 742 15.84 -9.01 -3.81
CA ASN A 742 16.90 -9.49 -4.69
C ASN A 742 18.31 -9.48 -4.06
N ARG A 743 18.45 -9.30 -2.74
CA ARG A 743 19.75 -9.33 -2.05
C ARG A 743 20.62 -10.55 -2.36
N VAL A 744 20.05 -11.76 -2.37
CA VAL A 744 20.79 -13.01 -2.66
C VAL A 744 21.34 -12.97 -4.09
N LEU A 745 20.52 -12.49 -5.03
CA LEU A 745 20.89 -12.33 -6.43
C LEU A 745 21.99 -11.27 -6.60
N PHE A 746 21.87 -10.12 -5.94
CA PHE A 746 22.91 -9.08 -5.97
C PHE A 746 24.23 -9.53 -5.34
N SER A 747 24.15 -10.30 -4.26
CA SER A 747 25.32 -10.94 -3.66
C SER A 747 25.95 -11.89 -4.67
N ALA A 748 25.21 -12.88 -5.17
CA ALA A 748 25.69 -13.90 -6.11
C ALA A 748 26.44 -13.30 -7.30
N HIS A 749 25.88 -12.26 -7.92
CA HIS A 749 26.46 -11.61 -9.10
C HIS A 749 27.51 -10.52 -8.79
N GLY A 750 27.82 -10.26 -7.52
CA GLY A 750 28.86 -9.30 -7.11
C GLY A 750 28.49 -7.83 -7.30
N LEU A 751 27.20 -7.49 -7.32
CA LEU A 751 26.69 -6.14 -7.66
C LEU A 751 26.37 -5.26 -6.45
N ILE A 752 26.63 -5.72 -5.22
CA ILE A 752 26.27 -5.00 -3.98
C ILE A 752 26.82 -3.57 -3.96
N LYS A 753 28.12 -3.38 -4.26
CA LYS A 753 28.76 -2.05 -4.26
C LYS A 753 28.17 -1.13 -5.34
N ALA A 754 27.93 -1.66 -6.54
CA ALA A 754 27.34 -0.88 -7.63
C ALA A 754 25.92 -0.41 -7.27
N ARG A 755 25.11 -1.27 -6.65
CA ARG A 755 23.76 -0.92 -6.17
C ARG A 755 23.79 0.10 -5.03
N GLN A 756 24.74 -0.01 -4.10
CA GLN A 756 24.92 1.00 -3.05
C GLN A 756 25.26 2.39 -3.62
N ASN A 757 26.17 2.47 -4.60
CA ASN A 757 26.53 3.73 -5.25
C ASN A 757 25.35 4.35 -6.01
N GLN A 758 24.56 3.54 -6.71
CA GLN A 758 23.34 3.99 -7.39
C GLN A 758 22.32 4.57 -6.40
N PHE A 759 22.10 3.86 -5.28
CA PHE A 759 21.21 4.33 -4.23
C PHE A 759 21.68 5.67 -3.65
N GLN A 760 22.98 5.84 -3.40
CA GLN A 760 23.54 7.11 -2.92
C GLN A 760 23.34 8.26 -3.91
N LYS A 761 23.51 8.01 -5.22
CA LYS A 761 23.24 9.02 -6.26
C LYS A 761 21.77 9.46 -6.25
N LYS A 762 20.83 8.51 -6.21
CA LYS A 762 19.38 8.82 -6.12
C LYS A 762 19.00 9.46 -4.80
N LEU A 763 19.67 9.11 -3.71
CA LEU A 763 19.47 9.75 -2.41
C LEU A 763 19.88 11.22 -2.48
N GLN A 764 21.01 11.52 -3.12
CA GLN A 764 21.46 12.91 -3.33
C GLN A 764 20.46 13.71 -4.17
N GLU A 765 19.90 13.12 -5.22
CA GLU A 765 18.82 13.73 -6.01
C GLU A 765 17.61 14.08 -5.11
N ASN A 766 17.16 13.16 -4.25
CA ASN A 766 16.08 13.46 -3.31
C ASN A 766 16.42 14.54 -2.28
N LEU A 767 17.63 14.52 -1.71
CA LEU A 767 18.06 15.53 -0.75
C LEU A 767 18.08 16.93 -1.35
N SER A 768 18.43 17.05 -2.64
CA SER A 768 18.42 18.31 -3.37
C SER A 768 17.02 18.92 -3.53
N ALA A 769 15.96 18.09 -3.50
CA ALA A 769 14.56 18.54 -3.49
C ALA A 769 14.03 18.75 -2.06
N LEU A 770 14.35 17.84 -1.14
CA LEU A 770 13.83 17.83 0.24
C LEU A 770 14.32 19.03 1.06
N PHE A 771 15.58 19.45 0.91
CA PHE A 771 16.14 20.54 1.72
C PHE A 771 15.49 21.91 1.40
N PRO A 772 15.35 22.34 0.14
CA PRO A 772 14.58 23.53 -0.20
C PRO A 772 13.11 23.42 0.25
N LEU A 773 12.48 22.27 0.07
CA LEU A 773 11.09 22.03 0.52
C LEU A 773 10.95 22.24 2.03
N SER A 774 11.93 21.83 2.82
CA SER A 774 11.91 22.04 4.28
C SER A 774 12.14 23.51 4.65
N CYS A 775 12.89 24.27 3.84
CA CYS A 775 13.24 25.67 4.12
C CYS A 775 12.18 26.68 3.65
N ILE A 776 11.22 26.28 2.81
CA ILE A 776 10.22 27.20 2.26
C ILE A 776 9.29 27.78 3.35
N ASP A 777 8.97 27.00 4.38
CA ASP A 777 8.18 27.46 5.52
C ASP A 777 8.93 28.53 6.30
N LEU A 778 10.23 28.32 6.52
CA LEU A 778 11.11 29.28 7.17
C LEU A 778 11.22 30.60 6.38
N TRP A 779 11.30 30.50 5.05
CA TRP A 779 11.30 31.66 4.17
C TRP A 779 10.02 32.50 4.35
N LEU A 780 8.86 31.84 4.43
CA LEU A 780 7.59 32.52 4.64
C LEU A 780 7.51 33.14 6.05
N GLU A 781 7.89 32.40 7.08
CA GLU A 781 7.89 32.85 8.48
C GLU A 781 8.71 34.13 8.65
N VAL A 782 9.96 34.16 8.16
CA VAL A 782 10.83 35.35 8.20
C VAL A 782 10.15 36.56 7.56
N ARG A 783 9.49 36.39 6.40
CA ARG A 783 8.84 37.49 5.70
C ARG A 783 7.61 37.99 6.45
N LEU A 784 6.77 37.08 6.94
CA LEU A 784 5.58 37.42 7.74
C LEU A 784 5.94 38.13 9.05
N GLU A 785 7.01 37.70 9.72
CA GLU A 785 7.52 38.36 10.94
C GLU A 785 8.04 39.78 10.65
N LEU A 786 8.80 39.98 9.57
CA LEU A 786 9.28 41.31 9.19
C LEU A 786 8.12 42.26 8.86
N ILE A 787 7.12 41.78 8.09
CA ILE A 787 5.91 42.56 7.76
C ILE A 787 5.14 42.91 9.04
N SER A 788 4.99 41.94 9.93
CA SER A 788 4.34 42.13 11.23
C SER A 788 5.01 43.19 12.09
N ILE A 789 6.34 43.16 12.16
CA ILE A 789 7.12 44.12 12.93
C ILE A 789 6.91 45.54 12.39
N VAL A 790 6.88 45.71 11.07
CA VAL A 790 6.58 47.00 10.42
C VAL A 790 5.15 47.45 10.72
N PHE A 791 4.18 46.53 10.63
CA PHE A 791 2.77 46.80 10.95
C PHE A 791 2.60 47.24 12.40
N GLN A 792 3.19 46.53 13.36
CA GLN A 792 3.15 46.87 14.79
C GLN A 792 3.78 48.23 15.08
N LEU A 793 4.89 48.57 14.41
CA LEU A 793 5.54 49.87 14.55
C LEU A 793 4.66 51.00 13.99
N SER A 794 4.03 50.78 12.84
CA SER A 794 3.13 51.75 12.22
C SER A 794 1.88 52.00 13.06
N ALA A 795 1.29 50.94 13.61
CA ALA A 795 0.15 51.04 14.53
C ALA A 795 0.55 51.82 15.79
N LEU A 796 1.69 51.50 16.41
CA LEU A 796 2.20 52.23 17.58
C LEU A 796 2.41 53.72 17.28
N GLY A 797 3.01 54.03 16.13
CA GLY A 797 3.29 55.41 15.71
C GLY A 797 2.01 56.24 15.53
N VAL A 798 1.00 55.69 14.85
CA VAL A 798 -0.32 56.33 14.69
C VAL A 798 -0.99 56.56 16.04
N MET A 799 -0.89 55.60 16.95
CA MET A 799 -1.51 55.70 18.28
C MET A 799 -0.83 56.74 19.17
N MET A 800 0.49 56.83 19.12
CA MET A 800 1.25 57.86 19.83
C MET A 800 0.93 59.25 19.29
N ALA A 801 0.83 59.40 17.96
CA ALA A 801 0.44 60.66 17.33
C ALA A 801 -1.00 61.08 17.69
N ALA A 802 -1.91 60.12 17.82
CA ALA A 802 -3.31 60.36 18.15
C ALA A 802 -3.58 60.55 19.66
N SER A 803 -2.56 60.49 20.53
CA SER A 803 -2.68 60.70 21.99
C SER A 803 -3.79 59.85 22.66
N ILE A 804 -3.87 58.58 22.27
CA ILE A 804 -4.92 57.63 22.69
C ILE A 804 -4.67 57.12 24.12
N PRO A 805 -5.72 56.91 24.94
CA PRO A 805 -5.58 56.36 26.30
C PRO A 805 -4.92 54.98 26.33
N LEU A 806 -4.16 54.72 27.40
CA LEU A 806 -3.33 53.53 27.57
C LEU A 806 -4.11 52.21 27.50
N SER A 807 -5.37 52.19 27.96
CA SER A 807 -6.25 51.01 27.87
C SER A 807 -6.60 50.64 26.42
N THR A 808 -6.80 51.64 25.56
CA THR A 808 -7.03 51.41 24.11
C THR A 808 -5.74 50.99 23.42
N LEU A 809 -4.59 51.49 23.87
CA LEU A 809 -3.26 51.05 23.40
C LEU A 809 -3.02 49.56 23.69
N GLY A 810 -3.25 49.11 24.93
CA GLY A 810 -3.12 47.70 25.30
C GLY A 810 -4.07 46.78 24.52
N PHE A 811 -5.32 47.20 24.34
CA PHE A 811 -6.32 46.47 23.56
C PHE A 811 -5.89 46.28 22.09
N VAL A 812 -5.53 47.36 21.38
CA VAL A 812 -5.11 47.30 19.96
C VAL A 812 -3.84 46.46 19.79
N MET A 813 -2.88 46.61 20.68
CA MET A 813 -1.63 45.85 20.62
C MET A 813 -1.82 44.34 20.80
N THR A 814 -2.76 43.93 21.66
CA THR A 814 -3.09 42.52 21.87
C THR A 814 -3.57 41.86 20.57
N PHE A 815 -4.41 42.57 19.81
CA PHE A 815 -4.88 42.11 18.49
C PHE A 815 -3.79 42.22 17.41
N ALA A 816 -2.99 43.28 17.41
CA ALA A 816 -1.89 43.44 16.46
C ALA A 816 -0.84 42.32 16.55
N PHE A 817 -0.57 41.80 17.76
CA PHE A 817 0.31 40.65 17.95
C PHE A 817 -0.27 39.34 17.39
N GLN A 818 -1.59 39.18 17.38
CA GLN A 818 -2.24 37.96 16.89
C GLN A 818 -2.20 37.85 15.36
N VAL A 819 -2.28 38.97 14.63
CA VAL A 819 -2.34 39.00 13.15
C VAL A 819 -1.21 38.19 12.49
N THR A 820 -0.01 38.23 13.06
CA THR A 820 1.16 37.51 12.50
C THR A 820 1.01 36.01 12.61
N GLY A 821 0.63 35.54 13.80
CA GLY A 821 0.43 34.12 14.06
C GLY A 821 -0.74 33.57 13.26
N THR A 822 -1.83 34.34 13.12
CA THR A 822 -2.99 33.91 12.32
C THR A 822 -2.64 33.81 10.84
N LEU A 823 -1.89 34.76 10.28
CA LEU A 823 -1.45 34.70 8.88
C LEU A 823 -0.49 33.55 8.62
N SER A 824 0.48 33.31 9.51
CA SER A 824 1.40 32.18 9.40
C SER A 824 0.65 30.85 9.41
N ASN A 825 -0.22 30.66 10.42
CA ASN A 825 -1.05 29.46 10.54
C ASN A 825 -1.98 29.29 9.33
N MET A 826 -2.57 30.37 8.82
CA MET A 826 -3.45 30.31 7.65
C MET A 826 -2.70 29.86 6.41
N ALA A 827 -1.47 30.34 6.20
CA ALA A 827 -0.65 29.90 5.07
C ALA A 827 -0.26 28.42 5.19
N GLN A 828 0.18 27.97 6.38
CA GLN A 828 0.50 26.57 6.65
C GLN A 828 -0.71 25.65 6.46
N PHE A 829 -1.88 25.98 7.00
CA PHE A 829 -3.09 25.19 6.82
C PHE A 829 -3.62 25.21 5.38
N THR A 830 -3.40 26.29 4.62
CA THR A 830 -3.77 26.34 3.19
C THR A 830 -2.87 25.41 2.39
N ALA A 831 -1.57 25.43 2.67
CA ALA A 831 -0.60 24.50 2.08
C ALA A 831 -0.91 23.04 2.40
N GLN A 832 -1.28 22.74 3.65
CA GLN A 832 -1.67 21.40 4.06
C GLN A 832 -2.99 20.96 3.42
N PHE A 833 -4.00 21.84 3.41
CA PHE A 833 -5.26 21.60 2.72
C PHE A 833 -5.06 21.26 1.24
N GLU A 834 -4.21 22.01 0.54
CA GLU A 834 -3.92 21.74 -0.85
C GLU A 834 -3.25 20.38 -1.06
N THR A 835 -2.37 19.98 -0.13
CA THR A 835 -1.76 18.64 -0.12
C THR A 835 -2.82 17.55 -0.02
N ASP A 836 -3.72 17.70 0.94
CA ASP A 836 -4.75 16.71 1.23
C ASP A 836 -5.86 16.70 0.17
N ALA A 837 -6.10 17.84 -0.50
CA ALA A 837 -7.06 17.97 -1.59
C ALA A 837 -6.67 17.15 -2.84
N VAL A 838 -5.40 16.77 -3.00
CA VAL A 838 -4.98 15.84 -4.08
C VAL A 838 -5.65 14.48 -3.89
N SER A 839 -5.81 14.00 -2.66
CA SER A 839 -6.54 12.75 -2.39
C SER A 839 -8.01 12.84 -2.79
N LEU A 840 -8.65 14.02 -2.64
CA LEU A 840 -10.02 14.25 -3.15
C LEU A 840 -10.10 14.15 -4.67
N THR A 841 -9.14 14.73 -5.41
CA THR A 841 -9.13 14.66 -6.89
C THR A 841 -9.01 13.22 -7.39
N ARG A 842 -8.17 12.41 -6.73
CA ARG A 842 -8.03 11.00 -7.07
C ARG A 842 -9.32 10.25 -6.82
N ILE A 843 -9.91 10.40 -5.62
CA ILE A 843 -11.19 9.75 -5.30
C ILE A 843 -12.30 10.15 -6.26
N ASP A 844 -12.41 11.42 -6.62
CA ASP A 844 -13.41 11.90 -7.59
C ASP A 844 -13.24 11.23 -8.96
N SER A 845 -12.00 11.08 -9.45
CA SER A 845 -11.72 10.44 -10.73
C SER A 845 -12.13 8.96 -10.81
N TYR A 846 -12.07 8.23 -9.68
CA TYR A 846 -12.53 6.83 -9.60
C TYR A 846 -14.01 6.71 -9.23
N SER A 847 -14.56 7.73 -8.57
CA SER A 847 -15.96 7.81 -8.18
C SER A 847 -16.89 8.09 -9.36
N GLN A 848 -16.41 8.74 -10.41
CA GLN A 848 -17.20 8.92 -11.63
C GLN A 848 -17.47 7.55 -12.24
N THR A 849 -18.73 7.14 -12.19
CA THR A 849 -19.25 5.97 -12.91
C THR A 849 -18.91 6.21 -14.37
N SER A 850 -17.95 5.45 -14.90
CA SER A 850 -17.93 5.28 -16.36
C SER A 850 -19.27 4.63 -16.63
N ASN A 851 -20.15 5.32 -17.37
CA ASN A 851 -21.43 4.79 -17.79
C ASN A 851 -21.17 3.42 -18.43
N ARG A 852 -21.22 2.35 -17.61
CA ARG A 852 -21.75 1.07 -18.04
C ARG A 852 -23.02 1.51 -18.74
N GLY A 853 -23.11 1.31 -20.05
CA GLY A 853 -24.25 1.81 -20.82
C GLY A 853 -25.50 1.45 -20.04
N GLU A 854 -26.08 2.44 -19.36
CA GLU A 854 -27.37 2.32 -18.73
C GLU A 854 -28.31 2.26 -19.93
N MET A 855 -28.41 1.08 -20.54
CA MET A 855 -29.73 0.60 -20.83
C MET A 855 -30.34 0.36 -19.45
N GLN A 856 -30.92 1.42 -18.89
CA GLN A 856 -32.21 1.26 -18.26
C GLN A 856 -33.04 0.47 -19.28
N VAL A 857 -33.15 -0.84 -19.06
CA VAL A 857 -34.29 -1.56 -19.61
C VAL A 857 -35.46 -0.99 -18.83
N ASP A 858 -36.12 -0.02 -19.46
CA ASP A 858 -37.43 0.45 -19.06
C ASP A 858 -38.31 -0.79 -18.81
N GLY A 859 -38.66 -1.01 -17.55
CA GLY A 859 -39.72 -1.89 -17.07
C GLY A 859 -40.21 -3.00 -18.01
N SER A 860 -39.39 -4.03 -18.24
CA SER A 860 -39.87 -5.30 -18.81
C SER A 860 -39.41 -6.53 -18.04
N ASP A 861 -39.12 -6.40 -16.74
CA ASP A 861 -39.23 -7.54 -15.81
C ASP A 861 -40.71 -7.72 -15.43
N SER A 862 -41.53 -8.01 -16.44
CA SER A 862 -42.95 -8.32 -16.31
C SER A 862 -43.27 -9.71 -16.85
N ASP A 863 -42.37 -10.67 -16.64
CA ASP A 863 -42.65 -12.08 -16.82
C ASP A 863 -41.90 -12.82 -15.71
N GLY A 864 -42.60 -13.42 -14.75
CA GLY A 864 -42.01 -14.25 -13.68
C GLY A 864 -41.35 -15.55 -14.18
N ARG A 865 -40.65 -15.51 -15.31
CA ARG A 865 -39.86 -16.59 -15.89
C ARG A 865 -38.51 -16.63 -15.19
N THR A 866 -38.20 -17.78 -14.59
CA THR A 866 -36.85 -18.10 -14.12
C THR A 866 -35.96 -18.30 -15.35
N TRP A 867 -35.16 -17.28 -15.69
CA TRP A 867 -34.16 -17.33 -16.76
C TRP A 867 -32.79 -17.69 -16.15
N PRO A 868 -32.01 -18.61 -16.73
CA PRO A 868 -32.34 -19.51 -17.85
C PRO A 868 -33.25 -20.66 -17.42
N SER A 869 -33.96 -21.29 -18.36
CA SER A 869 -34.96 -22.33 -18.10
C SER A 869 -34.58 -23.71 -18.65
N LEU A 870 -33.99 -23.76 -19.85
CA LEU A 870 -33.58 -24.99 -20.53
C LEU A 870 -32.06 -25.19 -20.47
N GLY A 871 -31.28 -24.12 -20.44
CA GLY A 871 -29.82 -24.17 -20.35
C GLY A 871 -29.14 -24.55 -21.67
N THR A 872 -29.70 -24.10 -22.80
CA THR A 872 -29.04 -24.18 -24.12
C THR A 872 -28.02 -23.06 -24.27
N VAL A 873 -26.83 -23.36 -24.81
CA VAL A 873 -25.78 -22.36 -25.04
C VAL A 873 -25.26 -22.48 -26.47
N GLU A 874 -25.39 -21.41 -27.25
CA GLU A 874 -25.00 -21.37 -28.66
C GLU A 874 -23.99 -20.23 -28.92
N TYR A 875 -22.81 -20.59 -29.42
CA TYR A 875 -21.79 -19.66 -29.90
C TYR A 875 -21.90 -19.53 -31.42
N LYS A 876 -22.08 -18.30 -31.93
CA LYS A 876 -22.14 -18.00 -33.38
C LYS A 876 -20.98 -17.10 -33.80
N SER A 877 -19.92 -17.72 -34.31
CA SER A 877 -18.74 -17.05 -34.88
C SER A 877 -18.14 -15.97 -33.96
N VAL A 878 -17.99 -16.31 -32.69
CA VAL A 878 -17.58 -15.38 -31.63
C VAL A 878 -16.08 -15.12 -31.71
N SER A 879 -15.72 -13.83 -31.77
CA SER A 879 -14.34 -13.34 -31.67
C SER A 879 -14.24 -12.34 -30.52
N GLY A 880 -13.25 -12.51 -29.66
CA GLY A 880 -13.07 -11.70 -28.44
C GLY A 880 -11.61 -11.35 -28.18
N ARG A 881 -11.38 -10.20 -27.53
CA ARG A 881 -10.06 -9.75 -27.07
C ARG A 881 -10.15 -9.12 -25.70
N HIS A 882 -9.10 -9.27 -24.89
CA HIS A 882 -9.09 -8.72 -23.52
C HIS A 882 -9.05 -7.19 -23.51
N ARG A 883 -8.37 -6.57 -24.49
CA ARG A 883 -8.23 -5.11 -24.58
C ARG A 883 -8.27 -4.60 -26.02
N PRO A 884 -8.76 -3.37 -26.24
CA PRO A 884 -8.59 -2.68 -27.51
C PRO A 884 -7.08 -2.55 -27.84
N GLY A 885 -6.69 -3.00 -29.03
CA GLY A 885 -5.30 -3.00 -29.50
C GLY A 885 -4.46 -4.22 -29.11
N LEU A 886 -5.02 -5.22 -28.40
CA LEU A 886 -4.43 -6.56 -28.31
C LEU A 886 -4.91 -7.45 -29.47
N PRO A 887 -4.15 -8.51 -29.83
CA PRO A 887 -4.61 -9.52 -30.77
C PRO A 887 -5.87 -10.23 -30.24
N LEU A 888 -6.66 -10.77 -31.16
CA LEU A 888 -7.84 -11.58 -30.82
C LEU A 888 -7.40 -12.84 -30.07
N SER A 889 -7.98 -13.05 -28.88
CA SER A 889 -7.77 -14.25 -28.07
C SER A 889 -8.62 -15.41 -28.55
N LEU A 890 -9.80 -15.12 -29.11
CA LEU A 890 -10.72 -16.07 -29.71
C LEU A 890 -11.02 -15.63 -31.14
N LYS A 891 -11.05 -16.57 -32.09
CA LYS A 891 -11.29 -16.29 -33.51
C LYS A 891 -12.45 -17.13 -34.04
N SER A 892 -13.57 -16.49 -34.32
CA SER A 892 -14.73 -17.06 -35.03
C SER A 892 -15.22 -18.42 -34.50
N ILE A 893 -15.28 -18.58 -33.18
CA ILE A 893 -15.69 -19.84 -32.53
C ILE A 893 -17.19 -20.08 -32.71
N SER A 894 -17.59 -21.27 -33.17
CA SER A 894 -19.00 -21.65 -33.35
C SER A 894 -19.27 -23.06 -32.84
N PHE A 895 -20.16 -23.21 -31.87
CA PHE A 895 -20.64 -24.52 -31.37
C PHE A 895 -21.99 -24.36 -30.65
N ASN A 896 -22.73 -25.45 -30.49
CA ASN A 896 -24.05 -25.47 -29.84
C ASN A 896 -24.09 -26.59 -28.79
N VAL A 897 -24.52 -26.25 -27.57
CA VAL A 897 -24.65 -27.15 -26.43
C VAL A 897 -26.13 -27.38 -26.13
N LYS A 898 -26.57 -28.64 -26.20
CA LYS A 898 -27.98 -29.02 -25.93
C LYS A 898 -28.28 -29.04 -24.43
N PRO A 899 -29.57 -28.96 -24.02
CA PRO A 899 -29.96 -29.06 -22.61
C PRO A 899 -29.46 -30.37 -21.97
N GLY A 900 -28.83 -30.28 -20.80
CA GLY A 900 -28.33 -31.45 -20.05
C GLY A 900 -27.08 -32.10 -20.67
N GLU A 901 -26.49 -31.49 -21.70
CA GLU A 901 -25.27 -31.97 -22.32
C GLU A 901 -24.03 -31.63 -21.48
N LYS A 902 -23.06 -32.56 -21.44
CA LYS A 902 -21.80 -32.41 -20.70
C LYS A 902 -20.65 -32.33 -21.68
N ILE A 903 -20.01 -31.17 -21.77
CA ILE A 903 -18.94 -30.88 -22.73
C ILE A 903 -17.65 -30.57 -21.97
N ALA A 904 -16.54 -31.15 -22.42
CA ALA A 904 -15.21 -30.76 -21.98
C ALA A 904 -14.46 -29.96 -23.04
N VAL A 905 -13.73 -28.95 -22.60
CA VAL A 905 -12.93 -28.04 -23.43
C VAL A 905 -11.47 -28.28 -23.06
N VAL A 906 -10.71 -28.80 -24.02
CA VAL A 906 -9.31 -29.19 -23.83
C VAL A 906 -8.43 -28.44 -24.83
N GLY A 907 -7.29 -27.96 -24.36
CA GLY A 907 -6.36 -27.18 -25.17
C GLY A 907 -5.12 -26.80 -24.38
N ARG A 908 -4.08 -26.34 -25.08
CA ARG A 908 -2.81 -25.90 -24.46
C ARG A 908 -3.04 -24.71 -23.53
N THR A 909 -2.10 -24.49 -22.60
CA THR A 909 -2.07 -23.26 -21.80
C THR A 909 -1.93 -22.07 -22.74
N GLY A 910 -2.83 -21.09 -22.63
CA GLY A 910 -2.87 -19.94 -23.54
C GLY A 910 -3.74 -20.12 -24.80
N ALA A 911 -4.39 -21.27 -25.01
CA ALA A 911 -5.27 -21.51 -26.17
C ALA A 911 -6.62 -20.75 -26.14
N GLY A 912 -6.87 -19.91 -25.14
CA GLY A 912 -8.10 -19.12 -25.03
C GLY A 912 -9.24 -19.76 -24.21
N LYS A 913 -9.03 -20.91 -23.58
CA LYS A 913 -10.07 -21.64 -22.78
C LYS A 913 -10.78 -20.74 -21.75
N SER A 914 -10.03 -20.10 -20.86
CA SER A 914 -10.60 -19.18 -19.86
C SER A 914 -11.20 -17.92 -20.51
N SER A 915 -10.66 -17.48 -21.65
CA SER A 915 -11.22 -16.33 -22.40
C SER A 915 -12.61 -16.62 -22.96
N MET A 916 -12.90 -17.89 -23.30
CA MET A 916 -14.23 -18.33 -23.71
C MET A 916 -15.24 -18.22 -22.56
N ILE A 917 -14.90 -18.68 -21.35
CA ILE A 917 -15.74 -18.48 -20.16
C ILE A 917 -15.94 -16.97 -19.89
N SER A 918 -14.88 -16.17 -20.00
CA SER A 918 -14.99 -14.72 -19.80
C SER A 918 -15.93 -14.04 -20.80
N CYS A 919 -16.01 -14.51 -22.05
CA CYS A 919 -16.99 -14.03 -23.02
C CYS A 919 -18.42 -14.42 -22.65
N LEU A 920 -18.63 -15.66 -22.19
CA LEU A 920 -19.94 -16.15 -21.74
C LEU A 920 -20.49 -15.35 -20.57
N LEU A 921 -19.63 -15.02 -19.60
CA LEU A 921 -19.99 -14.23 -18.41
C LEU A 921 -20.00 -12.71 -18.67
N ARG A 922 -19.81 -12.30 -19.94
CA ARG A 922 -19.71 -10.90 -20.37
C ARG A 922 -18.72 -10.09 -19.51
N MET A 923 -17.57 -10.71 -19.24
CA MET A 923 -16.41 -10.07 -18.60
C MET A 923 -15.37 -9.62 -19.63
N MET A 924 -15.30 -10.31 -20.76
CA MET A 924 -14.58 -9.89 -21.96
C MET A 924 -15.61 -9.41 -23.00
N GLU A 925 -15.37 -8.24 -23.61
CA GLU A 925 -16.23 -7.75 -24.69
C GLU A 925 -16.03 -8.57 -25.97
N GLN A 926 -17.14 -8.95 -26.59
CA GLN A 926 -17.17 -9.60 -27.89
C GLN A 926 -16.94 -8.54 -28.97
N THR A 927 -16.04 -8.81 -29.90
CA THR A 927 -15.80 -7.92 -31.04
C THR A 927 -16.60 -8.28 -32.28
N GLU A 928 -16.85 -9.57 -32.49
CA GLU A 928 -17.65 -10.10 -33.59
C GLU A 928 -18.39 -11.37 -33.13
N GLY A 929 -19.53 -11.67 -33.76
CA GLY A 929 -20.38 -12.81 -33.41
C GLY A 929 -21.40 -12.50 -32.31
N GLN A 930 -22.14 -13.54 -31.88
CA GLN A 930 -23.14 -13.47 -30.81
C GLN A 930 -23.15 -14.77 -29.99
N ILE A 931 -23.45 -14.67 -28.70
CA ILE A 931 -23.65 -15.80 -27.79
C ILE A 931 -25.12 -15.79 -27.35
N LEU A 932 -25.81 -16.92 -27.54
CA LEU A 932 -27.22 -17.06 -27.21
C LEU A 932 -27.39 -18.07 -26.06
N ILE A 933 -28.22 -17.72 -25.07
CA ILE A 933 -28.66 -18.63 -24.00
C ILE A 933 -30.18 -18.74 -24.07
N ASP A 934 -30.71 -19.95 -24.25
CA ASP A 934 -32.16 -20.19 -24.44
C ASP A 934 -32.80 -19.41 -25.61
N GLY A 935 -31.97 -19.00 -26.57
CA GLY A 935 -32.37 -18.21 -27.74
C GLY A 935 -32.24 -16.69 -27.56
N ASP A 936 -31.95 -16.21 -26.35
CA ASP A 936 -31.76 -14.79 -26.04
C ASP A 936 -30.28 -14.39 -26.18
N ASP A 937 -29.99 -13.23 -26.76
CA ASP A 937 -28.61 -12.70 -26.84
C ASP A 937 -28.17 -12.14 -25.48
N ILE A 938 -27.02 -12.60 -25.01
CA ILE A 938 -26.45 -12.16 -23.73
C ILE A 938 -26.06 -10.68 -23.70
N SER A 939 -25.98 -10.03 -24.87
CA SER A 939 -25.71 -8.60 -25.02
C SER A 939 -26.87 -7.75 -24.51
N ASP A 940 -28.10 -8.25 -24.62
CA ASP A 940 -29.34 -7.56 -24.23
C ASP A 940 -29.76 -7.84 -22.77
N VAL A 941 -29.20 -8.89 -22.16
CA VAL A 941 -29.47 -9.27 -20.76
C VAL A 941 -28.59 -8.47 -19.80
N ASP A 942 -29.16 -8.01 -18.68
CA ASP A 942 -28.37 -7.38 -17.60
C ASP A 942 -27.30 -8.35 -17.07
N PRO A 943 -26.02 -7.96 -17.04
CA PRO A 943 -24.95 -8.85 -16.59
C PRO A 943 -25.13 -9.42 -15.18
N ILE A 944 -25.84 -8.73 -14.28
CA ILE A 944 -26.10 -9.24 -12.92
C ILE A 944 -27.05 -10.43 -12.99
N THR A 945 -28.15 -10.31 -13.73
CA THR A 945 -29.09 -11.40 -14.00
C THR A 945 -28.41 -12.55 -14.72
N LEU A 946 -27.57 -12.25 -15.72
CA LEU A 946 -26.81 -13.26 -16.46
C LEU A 946 -25.94 -14.13 -15.55
N ARG A 947 -25.14 -13.50 -14.70
CA ARG A 947 -24.18 -14.20 -13.84
C ARG A 947 -24.83 -14.91 -12.67
N ARG A 948 -25.96 -14.40 -12.16
CA ARG A 948 -26.77 -15.12 -11.16
C ARG A 948 -27.46 -16.36 -11.74
N GLY A 949 -27.78 -16.34 -13.03
CA GLY A 949 -28.39 -17.44 -13.77
C GLY A 949 -27.44 -18.58 -14.15
N ILE A 950 -26.13 -18.45 -13.91
CA ILE A 950 -25.11 -19.46 -14.24
C ILE A 950 -24.34 -19.84 -12.97
N ALA A 951 -24.20 -21.14 -12.70
CA ALA A 951 -23.36 -21.62 -11.60
C ALA A 951 -21.92 -21.80 -12.11
N LEU A 952 -20.94 -21.39 -11.31
CA LEU A 952 -19.52 -21.45 -11.66
C LEU A 952 -18.71 -22.05 -10.52
N ILE A 953 -17.78 -22.95 -10.85
CA ILE A 953 -16.72 -23.39 -9.95
C ILE A 953 -15.39 -22.94 -10.57
N PRO A 954 -14.77 -21.86 -10.05
CA PRO A 954 -13.53 -21.33 -10.59
C PRO A 954 -12.32 -22.21 -10.25
N GLN A 955 -11.21 -22.01 -10.98
CA GLN A 955 -9.95 -22.72 -10.75
C GLN A 955 -9.42 -22.54 -9.33
N ARG A 956 -9.61 -21.34 -8.76
CA ARG A 956 -9.25 -21.01 -7.37
C ARG A 956 -10.48 -20.43 -6.66
N PRO A 957 -11.21 -21.23 -5.89
CA PRO A 957 -12.34 -20.72 -5.14
C PRO A 957 -11.87 -19.82 -4.00
N VAL A 958 -12.54 -18.69 -3.83
CA VAL A 958 -12.25 -17.74 -2.74
C VAL A 958 -13.24 -17.97 -1.60
N ILE A 959 -12.72 -18.06 -0.38
CA ILE A 959 -13.52 -18.00 0.85
C ILE A 959 -13.21 -16.69 1.54
N PHE A 960 -14.25 -15.95 1.88
CA PHE A 960 -14.16 -14.68 2.55
C PHE A 960 -13.98 -14.84 4.06
N SER A 961 -13.42 -13.82 4.72
CA SER A 961 -13.21 -13.73 6.18
C SER A 961 -14.50 -13.61 7.03
N ASP A 962 -15.68 -13.69 6.39
CA ASP A 962 -16.98 -13.71 7.05
C ASP A 962 -17.42 -15.13 7.48
N SER A 963 -18.62 -15.23 8.08
CA SER A 963 -19.17 -16.53 8.50
C SER A 963 -19.30 -17.52 7.34
N VAL A 964 -19.19 -18.83 7.63
CA VAL A 964 -19.36 -19.91 6.63
C VAL A 964 -20.72 -19.80 5.94
N ARG A 965 -21.77 -19.41 6.68
CA ARG A 965 -23.12 -19.19 6.11
C ARG A 965 -23.12 -18.07 5.08
N GLN A 966 -22.56 -16.90 5.41
CA GLN A 966 -22.47 -15.78 4.46
C GLN A 966 -21.57 -16.11 3.26
N ASN A 967 -20.59 -16.99 3.45
CA ASN A 967 -19.77 -17.51 2.36
C ASN A 967 -20.54 -18.45 1.43
N LEU A 968 -21.44 -19.29 1.94
CA LEU A 968 -22.20 -20.26 1.14
C LEU A 968 -23.42 -19.63 0.46
N ASP A 969 -24.10 -18.70 1.15
CA ASP A 969 -25.24 -17.95 0.64
C ASP A 969 -25.12 -16.46 1.00
N PRO A 970 -24.36 -15.67 0.23
CA PRO A 970 -24.16 -14.25 0.49
C PRO A 970 -25.44 -13.40 0.34
N LEU A 971 -26.43 -13.90 -0.41
CA LEU A 971 -27.70 -13.20 -0.66
C LEU A 971 -28.76 -13.53 0.40
N GLY A 972 -28.52 -14.55 1.24
CA GLY A 972 -29.45 -14.97 2.30
C GLY A 972 -30.79 -15.48 1.78
N LEU A 973 -30.81 -16.07 0.59
CA LEU A 973 -32.04 -16.55 -0.08
C LEU A 973 -32.52 -17.92 0.45
N ARG A 974 -31.65 -18.67 1.13
CA ARG A 974 -31.85 -20.09 1.46
C ARG A 974 -31.93 -20.32 2.97
N SER A 975 -32.70 -21.33 3.36
CA SER A 975 -32.84 -21.73 4.77
C SER A 975 -31.65 -22.58 5.24
N ASP A 976 -31.39 -22.57 6.56
CA ASP A 976 -30.28 -23.33 7.14
C ASP A 976 -30.39 -24.84 6.88
N GLY A 977 -31.62 -25.38 6.82
CA GLY A 977 -31.85 -26.79 6.47
C GLY A 977 -31.43 -27.14 5.04
N GLU A 978 -31.64 -26.24 4.07
CA GLU A 978 -31.20 -26.44 2.68
C GLU A 978 -29.68 -26.40 2.55
N ILE A 979 -29.02 -25.51 3.32
CA ILE A 979 -27.56 -25.39 3.34
C ILE A 979 -26.92 -26.64 3.96
N ILE A 980 -27.44 -27.13 5.08
CA ILE A 980 -26.96 -28.36 5.74
C ILE A 980 -27.09 -29.56 4.81
N HIS A 981 -28.25 -29.71 4.14
CA HIS A 981 -28.44 -30.78 3.18
C HIS A 981 -27.46 -30.69 2.00
N ALA A 982 -27.15 -29.49 1.49
CA ALA A 982 -26.12 -29.30 0.46
C ALA A 982 -24.70 -29.65 0.96
N LEU A 983 -24.41 -29.41 2.24
CA LEU A 983 -23.13 -29.76 2.89
C LEU A 983 -22.95 -31.27 3.07
N GLU A 984 -24.03 -31.99 3.37
CA GLU A 984 -24.05 -33.45 3.44
C GLU A 984 -23.80 -34.06 2.06
N ILE A 985 -24.49 -33.56 1.03
CA ILE A 985 -24.34 -34.04 -0.36
C ILE A 985 -22.95 -33.78 -0.92
N SER A 986 -22.37 -32.61 -0.61
CA SER A 986 -21.04 -32.23 -1.09
C SER A 986 -19.90 -32.98 -0.39
N GLY A 987 -20.15 -33.61 0.76
CA GLY A 987 -19.10 -34.18 1.61
C GLY A 987 -18.29 -33.13 2.39
N ALA A 988 -18.75 -31.87 2.43
CA ALA A 988 -18.08 -30.77 3.12
C ALA A 988 -18.42 -30.67 4.61
N LEU A 989 -19.36 -31.49 5.11
CA LEU A 989 -19.77 -31.49 6.53
C LEU A 989 -18.60 -31.68 7.53
N PRO A 990 -17.63 -32.58 7.30
CA PRO A 990 -16.47 -32.74 8.20
C PRO A 990 -15.59 -31.49 8.29
N VAL A 991 -15.53 -30.70 7.22
CA VAL A 991 -14.77 -29.44 7.16
C VAL A 991 -15.35 -28.42 8.14
N ILE A 992 -16.68 -28.33 8.22
CA ILE A 992 -17.35 -27.43 9.16
C ILE A 992 -17.18 -27.90 10.60
N GLN A 993 -17.24 -29.20 10.85
CA GLN A 993 -16.97 -29.76 12.18
C GLN A 993 -15.53 -29.49 12.65
N LYS A 994 -14.56 -29.50 11.73
CA LYS A 994 -13.16 -29.13 11.98
C LYS A 994 -13.04 -27.65 12.34
N LEU A 995 -13.69 -26.75 11.58
CA LEU A 995 -13.70 -25.31 11.86
C LEU A 995 -14.40 -24.98 13.19
N ALA A 996 -15.50 -25.66 13.52
CA ALA A 996 -16.24 -25.44 14.77
C ALA A 996 -15.41 -25.77 16.03
N LYS A 997 -14.50 -26.76 15.96
CA LYS A 997 -13.61 -27.13 17.08
C LYS A 997 -12.47 -26.14 17.34
N VAL A 998 -12.13 -25.30 16.37
CA VAL A 998 -11.08 -24.27 16.50
C VAL A 998 -11.60 -23.02 17.24
N ASN A 999 -12.93 -22.85 17.30
CA ASN A 999 -13.59 -21.63 17.81
C ASN A 999 -13.80 -21.57 19.34
N GLU A 1000 -13.20 -22.46 20.14
CA GLU A 1000 -13.27 -22.43 21.61
C GLU A 1000 -12.11 -21.63 22.27
N THR A 1001 -11.69 -20.50 21.68
CA THR A 1001 -10.75 -19.56 22.33
C THR A 1001 -11.34 -18.14 22.43
N ASP A 1002 -11.04 -17.47 23.55
CA ASP A 1002 -11.84 -16.44 24.25
C ASP A 1002 -12.21 -15.13 23.50
N ASP A 1003 -11.85 -14.90 22.24
CA ASP A 1003 -12.04 -13.59 21.59
C ASP A 1003 -12.98 -13.55 20.38
N GLY A 1004 -13.67 -14.65 20.03
CA GLY A 1004 -14.84 -14.61 19.13
C GLY A 1004 -14.62 -14.03 17.73
N GLN A 1005 -13.36 -13.93 17.26
CA GLN A 1005 -13.00 -13.45 15.93
C GLN A 1005 -12.46 -14.60 15.07
N LEU A 1006 -13.11 -14.80 13.91
CA LEU A 1006 -12.68 -15.73 12.86
C LEU A 1006 -11.53 -15.10 12.07
N LEU A 1007 -10.35 -14.99 12.67
CA LEU A 1007 -9.13 -14.65 11.93
C LEU A 1007 -8.55 -15.93 11.31
N GLU A 1008 -8.36 -15.90 9.99
CA GLU A 1008 -7.66 -16.88 9.15
C GLU A 1008 -8.44 -18.14 8.67
N THR A 1009 -9.51 -17.93 7.90
CA THR A 1009 -10.22 -19.03 7.19
C THR A 1009 -9.45 -19.60 6.00
N GLN A 1010 -8.55 -18.84 5.35
CA GLN A 1010 -7.84 -19.33 4.16
C GLN A 1010 -6.57 -20.15 4.45
N THR A 1011 -5.85 -19.87 5.55
CA THR A 1011 -4.59 -20.59 5.87
C THR A 1011 -4.82 -21.93 6.55
N SER A 1012 -6.01 -22.14 7.14
CA SER A 1012 -6.38 -23.33 7.90
C SER A 1012 -7.07 -24.43 7.07
N LEU A 1013 -7.59 -24.09 5.88
CA LEU A 1013 -8.27 -24.99 4.97
C LEU A 1013 -7.35 -25.48 3.85
N SER A 1014 -7.37 -26.78 3.57
CA SER A 1014 -6.68 -27.34 2.41
C SER A 1014 -7.36 -26.92 1.11
N VAL A 1015 -6.61 -26.91 0.00
CA VAL A 1015 -7.14 -26.66 -1.36
C VAL A 1015 -8.33 -27.59 -1.65
N GLY A 1016 -8.22 -28.84 -1.20
CA GLY A 1016 -9.29 -29.85 -1.11
C GLY A 1016 -10.61 -29.34 -0.55
N GLU A 1017 -10.53 -28.88 0.69
CA GLU A 1017 -11.67 -28.43 1.50
C GLU A 1017 -12.31 -27.16 0.93
N VAL A 1018 -11.49 -26.24 0.38
CA VAL A 1018 -11.96 -25.02 -0.27
C VAL A 1018 -12.77 -25.34 -1.54
N GLN A 1019 -12.31 -26.30 -2.33
CA GLN A 1019 -13.00 -26.78 -3.53
C GLN A 1019 -14.37 -27.39 -3.18
N LEU A 1020 -14.45 -28.19 -2.12
CA LEU A 1020 -15.69 -28.80 -1.67
C LEU A 1020 -16.75 -27.75 -1.30
N LEU A 1021 -16.34 -26.68 -0.61
CA LEU A 1021 -17.24 -25.56 -0.29
C LEU A 1021 -17.72 -24.82 -1.55
N ALA A 1022 -16.89 -24.72 -2.58
CA ALA A 1022 -17.28 -24.17 -3.89
C ALA A 1022 -18.32 -25.05 -4.60
N VAL A 1023 -18.16 -26.38 -4.52
CA VAL A 1023 -19.17 -27.33 -5.01
C VAL A 1023 -20.48 -27.16 -4.23
N THR A 1024 -20.42 -26.98 -2.91
CA THR A 1024 -21.61 -26.68 -2.09
C THR A 1024 -22.32 -25.41 -2.58
N ARG A 1025 -21.59 -24.33 -2.89
CA ARG A 1025 -22.18 -23.08 -3.43
C ARG A 1025 -22.93 -23.34 -4.75
N ALA A 1026 -22.32 -24.09 -5.67
CA ALA A 1026 -22.96 -24.44 -6.94
C ALA A 1026 -24.25 -25.27 -6.73
N LEU A 1027 -24.26 -26.18 -5.75
CA LEU A 1027 -25.44 -26.97 -5.39
C LEU A 1027 -26.58 -26.12 -4.79
N ILE A 1028 -26.24 -25.07 -4.04
CA ILE A 1028 -27.20 -24.14 -3.46
C ILE A 1028 -27.84 -23.26 -4.54
N GLN A 1029 -27.07 -22.84 -5.54
CA GLN A 1029 -27.52 -21.96 -6.62
C GLN A 1029 -28.53 -22.64 -7.56
N LYS A 1030 -28.43 -23.97 -7.77
CA LYS A 1030 -29.35 -24.77 -8.61
C LYS A 1030 -29.58 -24.20 -10.02
N SER A 1031 -28.52 -23.74 -10.68
CA SER A 1031 -28.56 -23.23 -12.05
C SER A 1031 -28.70 -24.37 -13.08
N PRO A 1032 -29.46 -24.18 -14.18
CA PRO A 1032 -29.49 -25.11 -15.32
C PRO A 1032 -28.15 -25.25 -16.05
N VAL A 1033 -27.30 -24.22 -15.99
CA VAL A 1033 -25.96 -24.20 -16.61
C VAL A 1033 -24.89 -24.13 -15.52
N LEU A 1034 -23.93 -25.06 -15.57
CA LEU A 1034 -22.78 -25.16 -14.67
C LEU A 1034 -21.47 -25.08 -15.47
N ILE A 1035 -20.57 -24.20 -15.03
CA ILE A 1035 -19.23 -24.03 -15.58
C ILE A 1035 -18.22 -24.56 -14.57
N LEU A 1036 -17.30 -25.43 -15.02
CA LEU A 1036 -16.20 -25.95 -14.22
C LEU A 1036 -14.88 -25.48 -14.84
N ASP A 1037 -14.15 -24.60 -14.17
CA ASP A 1037 -12.84 -24.14 -14.64
C ASP A 1037 -11.74 -24.83 -13.83
N GLU A 1038 -11.14 -25.89 -14.39
CA GLU A 1038 -10.02 -26.64 -13.77
C GLU A 1038 -10.24 -27.05 -12.31
N ALA A 1039 -11.49 -27.43 -11.99
CA ALA A 1039 -11.97 -27.62 -10.62
C ALA A 1039 -11.32 -28.81 -9.85
N THR A 1040 -10.41 -29.57 -10.46
CA THR A 1040 -9.67 -30.67 -9.80
C THR A 1040 -8.15 -30.50 -9.82
N SER A 1041 -7.65 -29.35 -10.28
CA SER A 1041 -6.21 -29.09 -10.39
C SER A 1041 -5.55 -28.93 -9.01
N GLY A 1042 -4.37 -29.54 -8.82
CA GLY A 1042 -3.59 -29.42 -7.59
C GLY A 1042 -4.10 -30.22 -6.38
N MET A 1043 -5.06 -31.12 -6.57
CA MET A 1043 -5.66 -31.95 -5.52
C MET A 1043 -5.02 -33.34 -5.44
N ASP A 1044 -5.17 -34.01 -4.30
CA ASP A 1044 -4.85 -35.43 -4.15
C ASP A 1044 -5.88 -36.30 -4.88
N ALA A 1045 -5.44 -37.46 -5.39
CA ALA A 1045 -6.27 -38.34 -6.21
C ALA A 1045 -7.56 -38.83 -5.49
N MET A 1046 -7.51 -38.98 -4.16
CA MET A 1046 -8.67 -39.37 -3.36
C MET A 1046 -9.73 -38.26 -3.34
N THR A 1047 -9.36 -37.03 -2.98
CA THR A 1047 -10.29 -35.88 -2.98
C THR A 1047 -10.81 -35.56 -4.37
N GLU A 1048 -9.97 -35.67 -5.41
CA GLU A 1048 -10.37 -35.49 -6.81
C GLU A 1048 -11.49 -36.48 -7.22
N SER A 1049 -11.37 -37.75 -6.82
CA SER A 1049 -12.39 -38.77 -7.10
C SER A 1049 -13.74 -38.48 -6.42
N VAL A 1050 -13.71 -37.98 -5.17
CA VAL A 1050 -14.91 -37.63 -4.40
C VAL A 1050 -15.64 -36.46 -5.07
N ILE A 1051 -14.91 -35.40 -5.43
CA ILE A 1051 -15.49 -34.22 -6.09
C ILE A 1051 -16.09 -34.60 -7.44
N HIS A 1052 -15.36 -35.41 -8.23
CA HIS A 1052 -15.83 -35.90 -9.51
C HIS A 1052 -17.15 -36.69 -9.35
N GLN A 1053 -17.22 -37.63 -8.40
CA GLN A 1053 -18.42 -38.41 -8.13
C GLN A 1053 -19.60 -37.52 -7.70
N THR A 1054 -19.36 -36.57 -6.81
CA THR A 1054 -20.37 -35.62 -6.32
C THR A 1054 -20.92 -34.73 -7.43
N LEU A 1055 -20.06 -34.18 -8.29
CA LEU A 1055 -20.47 -33.32 -9.40
C LEU A 1055 -21.37 -34.08 -10.39
N PHE A 1056 -20.89 -35.20 -10.93
CA PHE A 1056 -21.62 -35.89 -12.00
C PHE A 1056 -22.84 -36.69 -11.53
N THR A 1057 -22.94 -37.00 -10.22
CA THR A 1057 -24.13 -37.66 -9.64
C THR A 1057 -25.27 -36.69 -9.38
N ASN A 1058 -24.97 -35.48 -8.88
CA ASN A 1058 -25.99 -34.50 -8.49
C ASN A 1058 -26.41 -33.59 -9.66
N PHE A 1059 -25.50 -33.29 -10.59
CA PHE A 1059 -25.75 -32.45 -11.77
C PHE A 1059 -26.08 -33.31 -13.01
N LYS A 1060 -27.10 -34.18 -12.91
CA LYS A 1060 -27.50 -35.08 -14.02
C LYS A 1060 -28.29 -34.38 -15.13
N ALA A 1061 -29.17 -33.46 -14.76
CA ALA A 1061 -30.08 -32.77 -15.68
C ALA A 1061 -29.57 -31.39 -16.13
N THR A 1062 -28.46 -30.92 -15.58
CA THR A 1062 -27.87 -29.61 -15.85
C THR A 1062 -26.84 -29.69 -16.97
N THR A 1063 -26.78 -28.67 -17.81
CA THR A 1063 -25.76 -28.51 -18.85
C THR A 1063 -24.42 -28.17 -18.19
N ILE A 1064 -23.35 -28.92 -18.52
CA ILE A 1064 -22.01 -28.72 -17.92
C ILE A 1064 -20.99 -28.36 -19.00
N ILE A 1065 -20.29 -27.25 -18.81
CA ILE A 1065 -19.11 -26.85 -19.62
C ILE A 1065 -17.88 -26.93 -18.72
N ALA A 1066 -16.98 -27.87 -18.98
CA ALA A 1066 -15.80 -28.13 -18.14
C ALA A 1066 -14.49 -27.86 -18.87
N ILE A 1067 -13.63 -26.99 -18.33
CA ILE A 1067 -12.24 -26.84 -18.74
C ILE A 1067 -11.39 -27.78 -17.90
N MET A 1068 -10.65 -28.69 -18.55
CA MET A 1068 -9.85 -29.70 -17.86
C MET A 1068 -8.49 -29.89 -18.53
N HIS A 1069 -7.44 -30.04 -17.71
CA HIS A 1069 -6.08 -30.39 -18.17
C HIS A 1069 -5.78 -31.88 -18.13
N LYS A 1070 -6.46 -32.64 -17.25
CA LYS A 1070 -6.31 -34.09 -17.12
C LYS A 1070 -7.56 -34.76 -17.68
N LEU A 1071 -7.41 -35.41 -18.83
CA LEU A 1071 -8.47 -36.16 -19.52
C LEU A 1071 -8.77 -37.53 -18.86
N GLU A 1072 -7.85 -38.05 -18.05
CA GLU A 1072 -7.83 -39.47 -17.64
C GLU A 1072 -9.06 -39.92 -16.81
N LEU A 1073 -9.62 -39.04 -15.97
CA LEU A 1073 -10.73 -39.37 -15.06
C LEU A 1073 -12.13 -39.10 -15.64
N THR A 1074 -12.22 -38.29 -16.70
CA THR A 1074 -13.47 -37.65 -17.13
C THR A 1074 -13.94 -38.04 -18.53
N VAL A 1075 -13.08 -38.64 -19.36
CA VAL A 1075 -13.45 -39.08 -20.72
C VAL A 1075 -14.62 -40.08 -20.74
N SER A 1076 -14.83 -40.85 -19.66
CA SER A 1076 -15.94 -41.82 -19.57
C SER A 1076 -17.30 -41.20 -19.24
N THR A 1077 -17.35 -39.96 -18.75
CA THR A 1077 -18.57 -39.29 -18.26
C THR A 1077 -19.03 -38.11 -19.13
N LEU A 1078 -18.28 -37.79 -20.19
CA LEU A 1078 -18.52 -36.65 -21.09
C LEU A 1078 -19.24 -37.09 -22.38
N ASN A 1079 -20.09 -36.20 -22.91
CA ASN A 1079 -20.81 -36.45 -24.15
C ASN A 1079 -20.00 -36.00 -25.37
N ASN A 1080 -19.25 -34.90 -25.25
CA ASN A 1080 -18.46 -34.30 -26.33
C ASN A 1080 -17.17 -33.65 -25.80
N VAL A 1081 -16.11 -33.63 -26.62
CA VAL A 1081 -14.82 -32.99 -26.32
C VAL A 1081 -14.49 -31.96 -27.41
N LEU A 1082 -14.29 -30.71 -27.01
CA LEU A 1082 -13.83 -29.62 -27.88
C LEU A 1082 -12.32 -29.46 -27.72
N LEU A 1083 -11.59 -29.62 -28.83
CA LEU A 1083 -10.14 -29.38 -28.90
C LEU A 1083 -9.88 -27.97 -29.42
N SER A 1084 -9.13 -27.18 -28.66
CA SER A 1084 -8.69 -25.83 -29.04
C SER A 1084 -7.20 -25.85 -29.35
N ASP A 1085 -6.86 -25.64 -30.64
CA ASP A 1085 -5.48 -25.48 -31.14
C ASP A 1085 -5.27 -24.03 -31.60
N ASP A 1086 -4.18 -23.41 -31.14
CA ASP A 1086 -3.68 -22.05 -31.42
C ASP A 1086 -4.70 -21.06 -32.07
N SER A 1087 -5.61 -20.54 -31.23
CA SER A 1087 -6.60 -19.45 -31.41
C SER A 1087 -7.75 -19.65 -32.39
#